data_AF-A0A7Y8H6P5-F1
#
_entry.id   AF-A0A7Y8H6P5-F1
#
_cell.length_a   1.000
_cell.length_b   1.000
_cell.length_c   1.000
_cell.angle_alpha   90.00
_cell.angle_beta   90.00
_cell.angle_gamma   90.00
#
_symmetry.space_group_name_H-M   'P 1'
#
loop_
_entity.id
_entity.type
_entity.pdbx_description
1 polymer ?
#
loop_
_entity_poly.entity_id
_entity_poly.type
_entity_poly.pdbx_seq_one_letter_code
_entity_poly.pdbx_strand_id
1 'polypeptide(L)'
;FGQAAVSFPVLVEDNAGFSQIIDFGLDLTATDDIDVALGEGDLPPPPPGNAFDARWWIPPFAGALSSWKDYRAPGTPPAFPFTGQIQHNIKFQTTDYPVTISWNLPPEIASTSVIRDMFGGVLISASFSGNNSLVVSSPAIGQLQVLVDYVNIAPSGPAPVFTIAPPSLDFGTVAVGSSSTLQATVTNTGDANLEITNITSSNGQFTFTPNGPYPLVIAPAGNLVFDIIFTPTSAGPQAATITFTHNAAGSPTAYSVQGTGSEPGPTFRVEPGSLNFGNVGVGSSANLDVTVYNDGSVNPLNITAASATPGVYTVSPSNAVVPPLGSQVFTVTFTPTAPGVVAGTLTFTHNAPGSPSNVSLSGNGVATFGLIFEKDTVVRLEDDSYTDIIQLMAIDPPGGAKVQALQFRLLVNKRAGDNTILTFQNIQKGLDVADPSWVLNYNIFRGPIQANGASQDEIYVLLYNLNQNGGLLPGNYTELLKVKYRVADLPALQDLVPSSFLITNAEASTNEGFAIDITPSRDYMMVLAQNRVSGLGDVNGDGCLDILDLIMVVDHIIGVDSLETDEFARADIAPWSPGATEPNPDGFVNVQDLSLIQNIILTGFFPNNIPVGPCTYAILPKIGGEAEAKVTIYINSEGITTYLESTVAIRGAQIEFANVNGDPTGMVINTELGQGYYLQVGDLLRTLQYDRLAQKYIEAGEHFMADMPFRISNPEEVTLDKIILVNMDRQILTKIQVEMIYGNPPALPLDYILWQNFPNPFNPSTT
;
A
#
# COMPACT_ATOMS: atom_id res chain seq x y z
N PHE A 1 24.95 25.26 55.57
CA PHE A 1 24.99 25.61 57.01
C PHE A 1 23.90 24.81 57.68
N GLY A 2 24.11 23.76 58.47
CA GLY A 2 25.24 22.95 58.87
C GLY A 2 24.56 21.66 59.35
N GLN A 3 24.99 20.50 58.87
CA GLN A 3 24.29 19.25 59.19
C GLN A 3 24.70 18.81 60.60
N ALA A 4 23.74 18.38 61.42
CA ALA A 4 24.05 17.72 62.68
C ALA A 4 25.05 16.60 62.40
N ALA A 5 26.18 16.61 63.12
CA ALA A 5 27.24 15.64 62.93
C ALA A 5 26.71 14.22 63.15
N VAL A 6 25.71 14.07 64.02
CA VAL A 6 24.94 12.83 64.23
C VAL A 6 23.48 13.13 64.59
N SER A 7 22.56 12.21 64.26
CA SER A 7 21.15 12.25 64.67
C SER A 7 20.66 10.82 64.93
N PHE A 8 20.20 10.55 66.16
CA PHE A 8 19.83 9.23 66.63
C PHE A 8 18.39 9.22 67.18
N PRO A 9 17.51 8.35 66.67
CA PRO A 9 16.14 8.25 67.15
C PRO A 9 16.03 7.38 68.41
N VAL A 10 15.16 7.79 69.33
CA VAL A 10 14.74 7.05 70.53
C VAL A 10 13.23 6.97 70.54
N LEU A 11 12.69 5.76 70.66
CA LEU A 11 11.25 5.51 70.75
C LEU A 11 10.83 5.46 72.22
N VAL A 12 9.85 6.27 72.62
CA VAL A 12 9.20 6.22 73.93
C VAL A 12 7.75 5.77 73.73
N GLU A 13 7.30 4.76 74.45
CA GLU A 13 5.96 4.17 74.31
C GLU A 13 5.34 3.86 75.68
N ASP A 14 4.06 4.14 75.88
CA ASP A 14 3.34 3.75 77.10
C ASP A 14 2.54 2.44 76.95
N ASN A 15 1.95 1.97 78.05
CA ASN A 15 1.22 0.69 78.05
C ASN A 15 -0.10 0.73 77.26
N ALA A 16 -0.59 1.91 76.90
CA ALA A 16 -1.77 2.09 76.04
C ALA A 16 -1.41 2.04 74.54
N GLY A 17 -0.12 1.95 74.20
CA GLY A 17 0.38 1.90 72.83
C GLY A 17 0.56 3.27 72.18
N PHE A 18 0.49 4.35 72.97
CA PHE A 18 0.88 5.67 72.48
C PHE A 18 2.40 5.77 72.47
N SER A 19 2.95 6.26 71.37
CA SER A 19 4.39 6.35 71.19
C SER A 19 4.84 7.65 70.54
N GLN A 20 6.10 8.00 70.82
CA GLN A 20 6.76 9.21 70.39
C GLN A 20 8.20 8.87 70.02
N ILE A 21 8.66 9.33 68.86
CA ILE A 21 10.08 9.31 68.51
C ILE A 21 10.67 10.67 68.88
N ILE A 22 11.77 10.64 69.63
CA ILE A 22 12.61 11.81 69.90
C ILE A 22 14.00 11.57 69.36
N ASP A 23 14.57 12.61 68.75
CA ASP A 23 15.91 12.55 68.15
C ASP A 23 16.90 13.30 69.03
N PHE A 24 18.13 12.79 69.13
CA PHE A 24 19.23 13.52 69.75
C PHE A 24 20.50 13.39 68.94
N GLY A 25 21.47 14.26 69.18
CA GLY A 25 22.78 14.17 68.56
C GLY A 25 23.72 15.31 68.94
N LEU A 26 24.71 15.55 68.08
CA LEU A 26 25.69 16.62 68.24
C LEU A 26 25.74 17.48 66.97
N ASP A 27 25.64 18.80 67.11
CA ASP A 27 25.91 19.77 66.06
C ASP A 27 26.97 20.80 66.51
N LEU A 28 27.83 21.23 65.59
CA LEU A 28 28.88 22.23 65.84
C LEU A 28 28.37 23.64 66.14
N THR A 29 27.12 23.91 65.74
CA THR A 29 26.45 25.20 65.85
C THR A 29 25.38 25.22 66.92
N ALA A 30 25.08 24.07 67.55
CA ALA A 30 24.09 24.00 68.61
C ALA A 30 24.56 24.72 69.88
N THR A 31 23.60 25.29 70.59
CA THR A 31 23.76 26.05 71.83
C THR A 31 22.98 25.40 72.97
N ASP A 32 23.11 25.92 74.19
CA ASP A 32 22.34 25.43 75.34
C ASP A 32 20.86 25.92 75.33
N ASP A 33 20.47 26.76 74.35
CA ASP A 33 19.11 27.27 74.15
C ASP A 33 18.39 26.53 72.99
N ILE A 34 17.13 26.88 72.70
CA ILE A 34 16.41 26.32 71.53
C ILE A 34 17.01 26.83 70.22
N ASP A 35 17.56 25.91 69.42
CA ASP A 35 18.11 26.22 68.10
C ASP A 35 17.09 25.97 66.98
N VAL A 36 16.28 26.99 66.67
CA VAL A 36 15.24 26.90 65.62
C VAL A 36 15.82 26.50 64.25
N ALA A 37 17.06 26.88 63.95
CA ALA A 37 17.75 26.50 62.73
C ALA A 37 18.06 25.00 62.63
N LEU A 38 18.14 24.30 63.77
CA LEU A 38 18.36 22.85 63.87
C LEU A 38 17.05 22.07 64.00
N GLY A 39 15.91 22.75 63.85
CA GLY A 39 14.58 22.16 64.00
C GLY A 39 14.18 21.90 65.44
N GLU A 40 14.88 22.51 66.40
CA GLU A 40 14.44 22.58 67.79
C GLU A 40 13.36 23.66 67.92
N GLY A 41 12.42 23.47 68.84
CA GLY A 41 11.34 24.42 69.01
C GLY A 41 10.68 24.28 70.36
N ASP A 42 9.98 25.33 70.78
CA ASP A 42 9.18 25.29 71.99
C ASP A 42 7.89 24.52 71.70
N LEU A 43 7.68 23.43 72.43
CA LEU A 43 6.49 22.61 72.31
C LEU A 43 5.44 23.06 73.35
N PRO A 44 4.13 22.94 73.06
CA PRO A 44 3.06 23.45 73.92
C PRO A 44 3.20 22.95 75.38
N PRO A 45 2.69 23.70 76.37
CA PRO A 45 2.77 23.29 77.78
C PRO A 45 2.25 21.86 77.99
N PRO A 46 2.68 21.18 79.07
CA PRO A 46 2.35 19.78 79.34
C PRO A 46 0.86 19.52 79.07
N PRO A 47 0.51 18.51 78.28
CA PRO A 47 -0.89 18.23 77.98
C PRO A 47 -1.64 17.84 79.26
N PRO A 48 -2.99 17.93 79.28
CA PRO A 48 -3.79 17.53 80.44
C PRO A 48 -3.39 16.11 80.87
N GLY A 49 -3.52 15.82 82.18
CA GLY A 49 -2.89 14.69 82.85
C GLY A 49 -3.24 13.27 82.36
N ASN A 50 -3.94 13.12 81.25
CA ASN A 50 -4.39 11.88 80.61
C ASN A 50 -3.88 11.69 79.17
N ALA A 51 -2.93 12.51 78.69
CA ALA A 51 -2.33 12.37 77.36
C ALA A 51 -0.84 11.99 77.47
N PHE A 52 -0.42 11.08 76.61
CA PHE A 52 0.99 10.68 76.48
C PHE A 52 1.81 11.78 75.82
N ASP A 53 2.96 12.10 76.42
CA ASP A 53 3.92 13.10 75.92
C ASP A 53 5.34 12.73 76.39
N ALA A 54 6.34 12.81 75.51
CA ALA A 54 7.72 12.42 75.82
C ALA A 54 8.79 13.24 75.07
N ARG A 55 9.40 14.25 75.70
CA ARG A 55 10.28 15.24 75.05
C ARG A 55 11.68 15.25 75.65
N TRP A 56 12.63 15.84 74.93
CA TRP A 56 13.88 16.30 75.54
C TRP A 56 13.65 17.57 76.36
N TRP A 57 14.30 17.65 77.52
CA TRP A 57 14.23 18.77 78.46
C TRP A 57 15.53 19.57 78.46
N ILE A 58 15.43 20.86 78.12
CA ILE A 58 16.57 21.76 77.88
C ILE A 58 16.72 22.78 79.04
N PRO A 59 17.85 22.82 79.80
CA PRO A 59 18.16 23.87 80.79
C PRO A 59 18.46 25.23 80.11
N PRO A 60 18.35 26.43 80.75
CA PRO A 60 18.62 26.68 82.18
C PRO A 60 17.52 27.41 82.99
N PHE A 61 16.33 27.69 82.46
CA PHE A 61 15.31 28.48 83.17
C PHE A 61 14.18 27.62 83.76
N ALA A 62 13.52 28.11 84.82
CA ALA A 62 12.35 27.47 85.45
C ALA A 62 11.06 27.45 84.57
N GLY A 63 11.22 27.58 83.24
CA GLY A 63 10.19 27.41 82.21
C GLY A 63 10.53 26.18 81.35
N ALA A 64 9.51 25.42 80.96
CA ALA A 64 9.62 24.08 80.38
C ALA A 64 10.02 24.07 78.90
N LEU A 65 11.21 24.59 78.56
CA LEU A 65 11.72 24.46 77.19
C LEU A 65 11.93 22.97 76.88
N SER A 66 11.24 22.52 75.83
CA SER A 66 11.23 21.11 75.44
C SER A 66 11.08 20.98 73.94
N SER A 67 11.76 20.00 73.37
CA SER A 67 11.80 19.73 71.94
C SER A 67 11.74 18.22 71.68
N TRP A 68 11.29 17.83 70.49
CA TRP A 68 11.42 16.44 70.01
C TRP A 68 12.83 16.15 69.48
N LYS A 69 13.66 17.19 69.31
CA LYS A 69 15.04 17.12 68.83
C LYS A 69 15.98 17.85 69.80
N ASP A 70 17.11 17.25 70.11
CA ASP A 70 18.14 17.83 70.98
C ASP A 70 19.53 17.59 70.39
N TYR A 71 20.12 18.61 69.76
CA TYR A 71 21.40 18.52 69.06
C TYR A 71 22.55 19.21 69.80
N ARG A 72 22.52 19.25 71.13
CA ARG A 72 23.47 20.03 71.95
C ARG A 72 24.92 19.53 71.93
N ALA A 73 25.85 20.46 71.73
CA ALA A 73 27.28 20.30 72.05
C ALA A 73 27.63 21.01 73.37
N PRO A 74 28.67 20.60 74.12
CA PRO A 74 28.98 21.19 75.41
C PRO A 74 29.69 22.55 75.26
N GLY A 75 29.06 23.65 75.69
CA GLY A 75 29.70 24.98 75.81
C GLY A 75 30.20 25.57 74.47
N THR A 76 31.43 26.12 74.44
CA THR A 76 32.06 26.56 73.18
C THR A 76 32.32 25.37 72.25
N PRO A 77 32.09 25.47 70.93
CA PRO A 77 32.14 24.33 70.01
C PRO A 77 33.43 23.52 70.19
N PRO A 78 33.34 22.23 70.58
CA PRO A 78 34.53 21.41 70.70
C PRO A 78 35.17 21.20 69.32
N ALA A 79 36.49 20.99 69.29
CA ALA A 79 37.15 20.58 68.06
C ALA A 79 36.71 19.17 67.70
N PHE A 80 36.24 18.97 66.46
CA PHE A 80 35.95 17.64 65.95
C PHE A 80 37.26 17.00 65.42
N PRO A 81 37.45 15.67 65.57
CA PRO A 81 36.48 14.71 66.08
C PRO A 81 36.24 14.84 67.59
N PHE A 82 34.98 14.83 68.00
CA PHE A 82 34.57 14.96 69.40
C PHE A 82 34.58 13.60 70.11
N THR A 83 35.19 13.57 71.30
CA THR A 83 35.10 12.45 72.24
C THR A 83 34.81 13.03 73.63
N GLY A 84 33.71 12.63 74.26
CA GLY A 84 33.30 13.18 75.55
C GLY A 84 31.87 12.81 75.94
N GLN A 85 31.53 13.07 77.20
CA GLN A 85 30.21 12.78 77.75
C GLN A 85 29.29 14.00 77.68
N ILE A 86 28.05 13.83 77.21
CA ILE A 86 27.00 14.85 77.21
C ILE A 86 25.78 14.35 77.96
N GLN A 87 25.14 15.27 78.67
CA GLN A 87 23.90 14.99 79.38
C GLN A 87 22.68 15.47 78.58
N HIS A 88 21.79 14.54 78.31
CA HIS A 88 20.43 14.77 77.85
C HIS A 88 19.43 14.40 78.94
N ASN A 89 18.22 14.96 78.90
CA ASN A 89 17.19 14.64 79.87
C ASN A 89 15.88 14.35 79.13
N ILE A 90 15.33 13.15 79.28
CA ILE A 90 14.02 12.81 78.74
C ILE A 90 12.99 13.12 79.81
N LYS A 91 11.95 13.87 79.46
CA LYS A 91 10.78 14.09 80.31
C LYS A 91 9.56 13.50 79.63
N PHE A 92 8.81 12.66 80.34
CA PHE A 92 7.59 12.06 79.83
C PHE A 92 6.47 12.07 80.86
N GLN A 93 5.24 12.06 80.37
CA GLN A 93 4.02 12.07 81.17
C GLN A 93 3.02 11.09 80.56
N THR A 94 2.46 10.21 81.41
CA THR A 94 1.38 9.29 81.05
C THR A 94 0.62 8.88 82.31
N THR A 95 -0.61 8.38 82.14
CA THR A 95 -1.36 7.65 83.17
C THR A 95 -1.15 6.14 83.11
N ASP A 96 -0.61 5.64 82.01
CA ASP A 96 -0.63 4.23 81.64
C ASP A 96 0.78 3.65 81.66
N TYR A 97 1.21 3.27 82.86
CA TYR A 97 2.50 2.61 83.10
C TYR A 97 2.41 1.10 82.81
N PRO A 98 3.52 0.44 82.42
CA PRO A 98 4.87 0.99 82.29
C PRO A 98 5.13 1.78 80.99
N VAL A 99 6.11 2.68 81.03
CA VAL A 99 6.67 3.35 79.84
C VAL A 99 7.92 2.61 79.38
N THR A 100 7.99 2.25 78.11
CA THR A 100 9.14 1.60 77.47
C THR A 100 9.90 2.62 76.63
N ILE A 101 11.21 2.72 76.85
CA ILE A 101 12.12 3.55 76.06
C ILE A 101 13.04 2.61 75.30
N SER A 102 13.03 2.66 73.97
CA SER A 102 13.81 1.76 73.11
C SER A 102 14.72 2.56 72.17
N TRP A 103 15.92 2.04 71.91
CA TRP A 103 16.91 2.68 71.06
C TRP A 103 17.73 1.65 70.29
N ASN A 104 18.27 2.08 69.14
CA ASN A 104 19.26 1.32 68.37
C ASN A 104 20.42 2.27 68.00
N LEU A 105 21.39 2.34 68.90
CA LEU A 105 22.48 3.30 68.83
C LEU A 105 23.71 2.66 68.17
N PRO A 106 24.43 3.42 67.33
CA PRO A 106 25.57 2.89 66.60
C PRO A 106 26.84 2.88 67.49
N PRO A 107 27.94 2.23 67.05
CA PRO A 107 29.15 2.04 67.86
C PRO A 107 29.84 3.32 68.35
N GLU A 108 29.54 4.46 67.71
CA GLU A 108 30.03 5.78 68.07
C GLU A 108 29.50 6.27 69.43
N ILE A 109 28.43 5.64 69.93
CA ILE A 109 27.97 5.78 71.32
C ILE A 109 28.64 4.68 72.15
N ALA A 110 29.52 5.07 73.08
CA ALA A 110 30.23 4.12 73.91
C ALA A 110 29.26 3.31 74.77
N SER A 111 29.63 2.06 75.04
CA SER A 111 28.88 1.17 75.95
C SER A 111 28.81 1.67 77.39
N THR A 112 29.65 2.65 77.76
CA THR A 112 29.65 3.34 79.05
C THR A 112 28.56 4.39 79.19
N SER A 113 27.85 4.73 78.11
CA SER A 113 26.67 5.60 78.16
C SER A 113 25.59 5.00 79.05
N VAL A 114 24.87 5.82 79.82
CA VAL A 114 23.90 5.39 80.83
C VAL A 114 22.61 6.20 80.75
N ILE A 115 21.47 5.54 80.83
CA ILE A 115 20.16 6.13 81.12
C ILE A 115 19.75 5.79 82.55
N ARG A 116 19.40 6.79 83.34
CA ARG A 116 19.11 6.63 84.78
C ARG A 116 18.07 7.60 85.31
N ASP A 117 17.51 7.30 86.47
CA ASP A 117 16.61 8.22 87.16
C ASP A 117 17.32 9.48 87.71
N MET A 118 16.54 10.52 87.98
CA MET A 118 17.05 11.82 88.45
C MET A 118 17.69 11.80 89.85
N PHE A 119 17.57 10.71 90.61
CA PHE A 119 18.25 10.49 91.90
C PHE A 119 19.63 9.81 91.72
N GLY A 120 20.18 9.83 90.50
CA GLY A 120 21.53 9.32 90.22
C GLY A 120 21.58 7.82 89.96
N GLY A 121 20.47 7.20 89.58
CA GLY A 121 20.41 5.76 89.26
C GLY A 121 20.03 4.85 90.44
N VAL A 122 19.48 5.41 91.52
CA VAL A 122 19.06 4.67 92.71
C VAL A 122 17.82 3.81 92.44
N LEU A 123 16.90 4.30 91.60
CA LEU A 123 15.64 3.63 91.27
C LEU A 123 15.74 2.86 89.95
N ILE A 124 16.40 3.45 88.94
CA ILE A 124 16.54 2.90 87.60
C ILE A 124 17.88 3.33 87.02
N SER A 125 18.66 2.39 86.50
CA SER A 125 19.87 2.65 85.74
C SER A 125 20.13 1.53 84.73
N ALA A 126 20.41 1.87 83.47
CA ALA A 126 20.72 0.92 82.40
C ALA A 126 21.78 1.50 81.44
N SER A 127 22.51 0.64 80.72
CA SER A 127 23.41 1.08 79.64
C SER A 127 22.58 1.61 78.48
N PHE A 128 22.96 2.78 77.95
CA PHE A 128 22.30 3.45 76.84
C PHE A 128 23.18 3.37 75.58
N SER A 129 23.33 2.15 75.07
CA SER A 129 24.15 1.84 73.88
C SER A 129 23.57 0.64 73.13
N GLY A 130 24.01 0.43 71.89
CA GLY A 130 23.56 -0.70 71.05
C GLY A 130 22.05 -0.72 70.81
N ASN A 131 21.50 -1.90 70.53
CA ASN A 131 20.06 -2.10 70.38
C ASN A 131 19.45 -2.63 71.69
N ASN A 132 18.75 -1.79 72.44
CA ASN A 132 18.24 -2.13 73.76
C ASN A 132 17.02 -1.28 74.18
N SER A 133 16.42 -1.61 75.32
CA SER A 133 15.31 -0.86 75.89
C SER A 133 15.34 -0.81 77.42
N LEU A 134 14.60 0.15 77.99
CA LEU A 134 14.39 0.36 79.41
C LEU A 134 12.89 0.48 79.71
N VAL A 135 12.42 -0.20 80.75
CA VAL A 135 11.03 -0.15 81.21
C VAL A 135 10.94 0.64 82.52
N VAL A 136 10.11 1.68 82.54
CA VAL A 136 9.80 2.51 83.71
C VAL A 136 8.41 2.17 84.21
N SER A 137 8.31 1.51 85.36
CA SER A 137 7.03 1.01 85.89
C SER A 137 6.40 1.90 86.97
N SER A 138 7.07 2.97 87.41
CA SER A 138 6.62 3.80 88.54
C SER A 138 6.15 5.18 88.09
N PRO A 139 4.93 5.62 88.51
CA PRO A 139 4.45 6.98 88.26
C PRO A 139 5.24 8.07 88.98
N ALA A 140 6.12 7.70 89.92
CA ALA A 140 7.03 8.65 90.57
C ALA A 140 8.19 9.10 89.65
N ILE A 141 8.40 8.44 88.50
CA ILE A 141 9.49 8.74 87.56
C ILE A 141 8.86 9.28 86.27
N GLY A 142 8.84 10.61 86.15
CA GLY A 142 8.43 11.33 84.92
C GLY A 142 9.59 11.99 84.18
N GLN A 143 10.84 11.77 84.63
CA GLN A 143 12.04 12.31 84.01
C GLN A 143 13.23 11.38 84.22
N LEU A 144 14.05 11.23 83.20
CA LEU A 144 15.29 10.45 83.19
C LEU A 144 16.46 11.30 82.72
N GLN A 145 17.62 11.04 83.29
CA GLN A 145 18.91 11.58 82.85
C GLN A 145 19.59 10.56 81.93
N VAL A 146 20.02 11.02 80.76
CA VAL A 146 20.76 10.23 79.77
C VAL A 146 22.15 10.82 79.63
N LEU A 147 23.18 10.08 80.04
CA LEU A 147 24.58 10.42 79.86
C LEU A 147 25.12 9.66 78.65
N VAL A 148 25.41 10.38 77.58
CA VAL A 148 25.88 9.82 76.31
C VAL A 148 27.38 10.08 76.18
N ASP A 149 28.16 9.01 76.13
CA ASP A 149 29.59 9.02 75.86
C ASP A 149 29.83 8.88 74.36
N TYR A 150 30.18 9.99 73.71
CA TYR A 150 30.50 10.03 72.29
C TYR A 150 31.96 9.64 72.07
N VAL A 151 32.23 8.82 71.04
CA VAL A 151 33.58 8.36 70.68
C VAL A 151 33.90 8.75 69.23
N ASN A 152 34.89 9.62 69.07
CA ASN A 152 35.48 10.00 67.78
C ASN A 152 34.45 10.47 66.72
N ILE A 153 33.50 11.31 67.12
CA ILE A 153 32.49 11.87 66.22
C ILE A 153 33.14 12.92 65.33
N ALA A 154 33.26 12.67 64.03
CA ALA A 154 33.74 13.65 63.04
C ALA A 154 32.57 14.43 62.42
N PRO A 155 32.79 15.63 61.84
CA PRO A 155 31.75 16.30 61.07
C PRO A 155 31.45 15.47 59.82
N SER A 156 30.20 15.42 59.36
CA SER A 156 29.95 15.02 57.97
C SER A 156 30.62 16.05 57.07
N GLY A 157 31.63 15.64 56.30
CA GLY A 157 32.28 16.52 55.32
C GLY A 157 31.29 16.93 54.23
N PRO A 158 31.58 18.01 53.46
CA PRO A 158 30.69 18.42 52.38
C PRO A 158 30.57 17.30 51.35
N ALA A 159 29.35 16.96 50.98
CA ALA A 159 29.02 15.83 50.12
C ALA A 159 27.98 16.26 49.05
N PRO A 160 28.13 15.80 47.78
CA PRO A 160 27.14 16.07 46.76
C PRO A 160 25.93 15.15 46.95
N VAL A 161 24.75 15.63 46.52
CA VAL A 161 23.51 14.84 46.54
C VAL A 161 22.89 14.86 45.15
N PHE A 162 22.71 13.68 44.55
CA PHE A 162 22.08 13.53 43.23
C PHE A 162 20.56 13.40 43.36
N THR A 163 19.80 14.28 42.72
CA THR A 163 18.36 14.10 42.51
C THR A 163 18.00 14.34 41.04
N ILE A 164 17.04 13.59 40.50
CA ILE A 164 16.56 13.74 39.12
C ILE A 164 15.03 13.82 39.09
N ALA A 165 14.50 14.76 38.30
CA ALA A 165 13.05 14.97 38.16
C ALA A 165 12.67 15.20 36.69
N PRO A 166 11.54 14.62 36.21
CA PRO A 166 10.67 13.64 36.88
C PRO A 166 11.39 12.30 37.13
N PRO A 167 10.87 11.38 37.98
CA PRO A 167 11.55 10.12 38.32
C PRO A 167 11.65 9.11 37.17
N SER A 168 10.85 9.27 36.11
CA SER A 168 10.92 8.52 34.86
C SER A 168 10.32 9.34 33.72
N LEU A 169 10.59 8.94 32.47
CA LEU A 169 9.97 9.52 31.28
C LEU A 169 9.18 8.48 30.49
N ASP A 170 7.96 8.84 30.09
CA ASP A 170 7.17 8.10 29.11
C ASP A 170 6.93 9.01 27.89
N PHE A 171 7.49 8.58 26.75
CA PHE A 171 7.37 9.30 25.49
C PHE A 171 6.02 9.07 24.78
N GLY A 172 5.17 8.21 25.34
CA GLY A 172 3.91 7.81 24.72
C GLY A 172 4.16 7.07 23.40
N THR A 173 3.29 7.31 22.42
CA THR A 173 3.42 6.72 21.08
C THR A 173 4.20 7.64 20.15
N VAL A 174 5.28 7.13 19.57
CA VAL A 174 6.11 7.83 18.60
C VAL A 174 6.18 6.99 17.33
N ALA A 175 5.97 7.62 16.17
CA ALA A 175 6.05 6.92 14.89
C ALA A 175 7.47 6.39 14.65
N VAL A 176 7.59 5.16 14.14
CA VAL A 176 8.89 4.57 13.76
C VAL A 176 9.61 5.48 12.77
N GLY A 177 10.88 5.77 13.05
CA GLY A 177 11.70 6.70 12.27
C GLY A 177 11.52 8.18 12.60
N SER A 178 10.59 8.55 13.50
CA SER A 178 10.45 9.91 14.05
C SER A 178 11.05 10.00 15.45
N SER A 179 11.33 11.22 15.93
CA SER A 179 11.91 11.46 17.25
C SER A 179 10.96 12.28 18.15
N SER A 180 10.93 11.96 19.44
CA SER A 180 10.30 12.76 20.49
C SER A 180 11.32 13.09 21.58
N THR A 181 11.25 14.29 22.16
CA THR A 181 12.20 14.77 23.17
C THR A 181 11.47 15.17 24.43
N LEU A 182 11.94 14.68 25.59
CA LEU A 182 11.45 15.04 26.92
C LEU A 182 12.63 15.40 27.82
N GLN A 183 12.39 16.21 28.84
CA GLN A 183 13.44 16.75 29.70
C GLN A 183 13.49 16.07 31.06
N ALA A 184 14.71 15.77 31.52
CA ALA A 184 15.00 15.38 32.89
C ALA A 184 15.99 16.37 33.50
N THR A 185 15.70 16.86 34.71
CA THR A 185 16.55 17.82 35.41
C THR A 185 17.28 17.12 36.55
N VAL A 186 18.62 17.11 36.50
CA VAL A 186 19.47 16.67 37.60
C VAL A 186 19.80 17.86 38.48
N THR A 187 19.56 17.74 39.79
CA THR A 187 19.82 18.80 40.77
C THR A 187 20.83 18.30 41.81
N ASN A 188 21.76 19.18 42.19
CA ASN A 188 22.67 18.95 43.30
C ASN A 188 22.15 19.67 44.55
N THR A 189 21.58 18.91 45.50
CA THR A 189 21.07 19.47 46.77
C THR A 189 22.10 19.40 47.91
N GLY A 190 23.29 18.86 47.63
CA GLY A 190 24.40 18.79 48.56
C GLY A 190 25.22 20.07 48.60
N ASP A 191 26.28 20.05 49.41
CA ASP A 191 27.18 21.18 49.66
C ASP A 191 28.59 20.99 49.06
N ALA A 192 28.81 19.92 48.29
CA ALA A 192 29.97 19.74 47.40
C ALA A 192 29.55 19.61 45.93
N ASN A 193 30.50 19.76 45.00
CA ASN A 193 30.26 19.58 43.55
C ASN A 193 29.82 18.15 43.23
N LEU A 194 28.71 18.02 42.51
CA LEU A 194 28.27 16.76 41.91
C LEU A 194 28.96 16.60 40.55
N GLU A 195 29.78 15.56 40.42
CA GLU A 195 30.52 15.24 39.20
C GLU A 195 29.92 13.99 38.57
N ILE A 196 29.32 14.13 37.39
CA ILE A 196 28.85 13.00 36.57
C ILE A 196 29.99 12.62 35.65
N THR A 197 30.55 11.42 35.81
CA THR A 197 31.74 10.93 35.10
C THR A 197 31.41 10.09 33.87
N ASN A 198 30.19 9.57 33.76
CA ASN A 198 29.72 8.86 32.58
C ASN A 198 28.18 8.80 32.55
N ILE A 199 27.61 8.77 31.35
CA ILE A 199 26.19 8.48 31.13
C ILE A 199 26.09 7.44 30.01
N THR A 200 25.30 6.39 30.20
CA THR A 200 25.05 5.35 29.19
C THR A 200 23.56 5.04 29.09
N SER A 201 23.12 4.59 27.92
CA SER A 201 21.75 4.09 27.71
C SER A 201 21.80 2.60 27.37
N SER A 202 20.91 1.80 27.95
CA SER A 202 20.80 0.37 27.65
C SER A 202 20.14 0.07 26.30
N ASN A 203 19.54 1.08 25.65
CA ASN A 203 18.88 0.96 24.35
C ASN A 203 19.21 2.19 23.49
N GLY A 204 19.83 1.98 22.34
CA GLY A 204 20.26 3.05 21.43
C GLY A 204 19.14 3.90 20.84
N GLN A 205 17.88 3.47 20.95
CA GLN A 205 16.70 4.26 20.57
C GLN A 205 16.42 5.41 21.55
N PHE A 206 17.00 5.37 22.76
CA PHE A 206 16.94 6.43 23.75
C PHE A 206 18.33 7.07 23.89
N THR A 207 18.45 8.30 23.40
CA THR A 207 19.69 9.09 23.46
C THR A 207 19.50 10.30 24.38
N PHE A 208 20.58 10.99 24.73
CA PHE A 208 20.55 12.09 25.69
C PHE A 208 21.55 13.18 25.32
N THR A 209 21.22 14.43 25.64
CA THR A 209 22.06 15.61 25.45
C THR A 209 21.95 16.50 26.71
N PRO A 210 23.04 17.08 27.23
CA PRO A 210 24.42 17.04 26.73
C PRO A 210 25.10 15.68 26.93
N ASN A 211 25.85 15.25 25.91
CA ASN A 211 26.83 14.16 25.98
C ASN A 211 28.20 14.76 25.63
N GLY A 212 28.80 15.46 26.59
CA GLY A 212 30.01 16.27 26.44
C GLY A 212 31.23 15.67 27.16
N PRO A 213 32.38 16.38 27.22
CA PRO A 213 33.55 15.87 27.93
C PRO A 213 33.20 15.71 29.42
N TYR A 214 33.38 14.50 29.92
CA TYR A 214 33.23 14.19 31.34
C TYR A 214 34.46 14.67 32.14
N PRO A 215 34.29 15.06 33.42
CA PRO A 215 33.03 15.06 34.16
C PRO A 215 32.14 16.28 33.86
N LEU A 216 30.82 16.07 33.84
CA LEU A 216 29.84 17.16 33.92
C LEU A 216 29.72 17.58 35.39
N VAL A 217 29.96 18.85 35.70
CA VAL A 217 30.00 19.37 37.08
C VAL A 217 28.76 20.20 37.37
N ILE A 218 28.02 19.84 38.41
CA ILE A 218 26.87 20.59 38.93
C ILE A 218 27.25 21.11 40.32
N ALA A 219 27.40 22.44 40.44
CA ALA A 219 27.75 23.11 41.69
C ALA A 219 26.69 22.89 42.79
N PRO A 220 27.02 23.10 44.08
CA PRO A 220 26.03 23.09 45.17
C PRO A 220 24.82 23.96 44.86
N ALA A 221 23.61 23.45 45.15
CA ALA A 221 22.32 24.06 44.80
C ALA A 221 22.09 24.30 43.29
N GLY A 222 22.97 23.82 42.41
CA GLY A 222 22.86 23.91 40.96
C GLY A 222 22.01 22.80 40.35
N ASN A 223 21.64 22.97 39.09
CA ASN A 223 20.96 21.95 38.30
C ASN A 223 21.46 21.93 36.85
N LEU A 224 21.22 20.81 36.16
CA LEU A 224 21.50 20.62 34.74
C LEU A 224 20.33 19.88 34.08
N VAL A 225 19.83 20.40 32.96
CA VAL A 225 18.76 19.81 32.18
C VAL A 225 19.35 18.89 31.11
N PHE A 226 18.81 17.67 31.02
CA PHE A 226 19.11 16.70 29.99
C PHE A 226 17.89 16.55 29.07
N ASP A 227 18.10 16.76 27.77
CA ASP A 227 17.15 16.39 26.73
C ASP A 227 17.31 14.90 26.43
N ILE A 228 16.30 14.11 26.75
CA ILE A 228 16.23 12.68 26.45
C ILE A 228 15.39 12.51 25.18
N ILE A 229 15.93 11.80 24.19
CA ILE A 229 15.35 11.69 22.85
C ILE A 229 15.02 10.22 22.57
N PHE A 230 13.76 9.93 22.29
CA PHE A 230 13.29 8.61 21.86
C PHE A 230 13.05 8.60 20.34
N THR A 231 13.75 7.70 19.63
CA THR A 231 13.60 7.48 18.19
C THR A 231 13.37 5.99 17.93
N PRO A 232 12.11 5.51 17.93
CA PRO A 232 11.83 4.10 17.73
C PRO A 232 12.22 3.62 16.33
N THR A 233 12.84 2.43 16.27
CA THR A 233 13.21 1.76 15.01
C THR A 233 12.30 0.59 14.64
N SER A 234 11.36 0.24 15.52
CA SER A 234 10.37 -0.82 15.30
C SER A 234 9.11 -0.56 16.13
N ALA A 235 7.95 -1.00 15.64
CA ALA A 235 6.73 -0.92 16.42
C ALA A 235 6.76 -1.76 17.71
N GLY A 236 5.94 -1.35 18.67
CA GLY A 236 5.79 -1.98 19.98
C GLY A 236 6.50 -1.21 21.11
N PRO A 237 6.33 -1.70 22.36
CA PRO A 237 6.89 -1.04 23.54
C PRO A 237 8.42 -1.15 23.54
N GLN A 238 9.07 -0.02 23.81
CA GLN A 238 10.51 0.13 23.97
C GLN A 238 10.78 0.73 25.36
N ALA A 239 11.77 0.20 26.05
CA ALA A 239 12.21 0.73 27.34
C ALA A 239 13.74 0.77 27.39
N ALA A 240 14.26 1.65 28.23
CA ALA A 240 15.68 1.76 28.52
C ALA A 240 15.92 2.19 29.96
N THR A 241 17.11 1.89 30.45
CA THR A 241 17.67 2.47 31.65
C THR A 241 18.85 3.34 31.24
N ILE A 242 18.75 4.65 31.51
CA ILE A 242 19.86 5.60 31.38
C ILE A 242 20.61 5.59 32.71
N THR A 243 21.89 5.26 32.69
CA THR A 243 22.73 5.11 33.89
C THR A 243 23.64 6.32 34.04
N PHE A 244 23.51 7.04 35.15
CA PHE A 244 24.37 8.18 35.51
C PHE A 244 25.41 7.74 36.54
N THR A 245 26.69 7.72 36.16
CA THR A 245 27.80 7.47 37.08
C THR A 245 28.28 8.79 37.66
N HIS A 246 28.25 8.95 38.98
CA HIS A 246 28.63 10.20 39.67
C HIS A 246 29.38 9.99 40.99
N ASN A 247 29.82 11.07 41.65
CA ASN A 247 30.55 11.04 42.93
C ASN A 247 29.66 11.13 44.20
N ALA A 248 28.34 11.35 44.08
CA ALA A 248 27.41 11.32 45.21
C ALA A 248 27.11 9.90 45.72
N ALA A 249 26.68 9.79 46.98
CA ALA A 249 26.20 8.53 47.57
C ALA A 249 25.05 7.93 46.75
N GLY A 250 25.05 6.61 46.56
CA GLY A 250 24.07 5.90 45.73
C GLY A 250 24.43 5.80 44.24
N SER A 251 25.62 6.26 43.83
CA SER A 251 26.15 6.07 42.47
C SER A 251 26.44 4.59 42.15
N PRO A 252 26.20 4.13 40.91
CA PRO A 252 25.54 4.83 39.81
C PRO A 252 24.01 4.89 39.98
N THR A 253 23.38 5.96 39.47
CA THR A 253 21.92 6.11 39.48
C THR A 253 21.30 5.60 38.18
N ALA A 254 20.29 4.73 38.28
CA ALA A 254 19.52 4.22 37.15
C ALA A 254 18.26 5.07 36.92
N TYR A 255 18.05 5.53 35.68
CA TYR A 255 16.92 6.36 35.28
C TYR A 255 16.08 5.66 34.21
N SER A 256 14.82 5.36 34.53
CA SER A 256 13.93 4.60 33.64
C SER A 256 13.25 5.48 32.61
N VAL A 257 13.29 5.05 31.35
CA VAL A 257 12.60 5.70 30.23
C VAL A 257 11.86 4.66 29.39
N GLN A 258 10.70 5.03 28.87
CA GLN A 258 9.88 4.14 28.04
C GLN A 258 9.14 4.91 26.94
N GLY A 259 8.72 4.20 25.91
CA GLY A 259 7.89 4.73 24.83
C GLY A 259 7.40 3.59 23.95
N THR A 260 6.43 3.84 23.09
CA THR A 260 5.91 2.84 22.15
C THR A 260 6.16 3.30 20.72
N GLY A 261 6.92 2.52 19.95
CA GLY A 261 7.00 2.70 18.51
C GLY A 261 5.67 2.34 17.86
N SER A 262 5.18 3.19 16.96
CA SER A 262 4.04 2.87 16.09
C SER A 262 4.50 2.90 14.64
N GLU A 263 4.20 1.86 13.86
CA GLU A 263 4.39 1.96 12.41
C GLU A 263 3.53 3.12 11.85
N PRO A 264 4.02 3.87 10.85
CA PRO A 264 3.18 4.79 10.09
C PRO A 264 2.12 3.98 9.35
N GLY A 265 0.88 3.95 9.85
CA GLY A 265 -0.23 3.26 9.21
C GLY A 265 -0.54 3.86 7.82
N PRO A 266 -1.31 3.14 6.99
CA PRO A 266 -1.80 3.70 5.74
C PRO A 266 -2.72 4.90 6.01
N THR A 267 -2.86 5.78 5.01
CA THR A 267 -3.85 6.86 5.03
C THR A 267 -4.94 6.58 4.00
N PHE A 268 -6.11 7.19 4.17
CA PHE A 268 -7.21 7.09 3.23
C PHE A 268 -7.63 8.51 2.80
N ARG A 269 -7.49 8.79 1.51
CA ARG A 269 -8.09 9.96 0.85
C ARG A 269 -8.90 9.48 -0.35
N VAL A 270 -10.07 10.07 -0.58
CA VAL A 270 -10.95 9.68 -1.69
C VAL A 270 -11.41 10.91 -2.46
N GLU A 271 -11.30 10.88 -3.79
CA GLU A 271 -11.68 12.00 -4.65
C GLU A 271 -12.39 11.51 -5.93
N PRO A 272 -13.52 12.13 -6.32
CA PRO A 272 -14.25 13.19 -5.61
C PRO A 272 -15.01 12.66 -4.38
N GLY A 273 -15.25 13.52 -3.38
CA GLY A 273 -15.99 13.15 -2.14
C GLY A 273 -17.51 12.97 -2.31
N SER A 274 -18.04 13.21 -3.51
CA SER A 274 -19.44 12.97 -3.87
C SER A 274 -19.60 12.71 -5.36
N LEU A 275 -20.54 11.86 -5.73
CA LEU A 275 -20.90 11.58 -7.12
C LEU A 275 -22.35 11.99 -7.40
N ASN A 276 -22.55 12.80 -8.44
CA ASN A 276 -23.87 13.18 -8.92
C ASN A 276 -24.09 12.66 -10.34
N PHE A 277 -24.96 11.66 -10.46
CA PHE A 277 -25.29 11.00 -11.72
C PHE A 277 -26.26 11.79 -12.59
N GLY A 278 -26.83 12.89 -12.09
CA GLY A 278 -27.82 13.68 -12.82
C GLY A 278 -29.09 12.88 -13.12
N ASN A 279 -29.69 13.12 -14.28
CA ASN A 279 -30.90 12.41 -14.71
C ASN A 279 -30.57 11.08 -15.37
N VAL A 280 -31.07 9.98 -14.81
CA VAL A 280 -30.93 8.62 -15.35
C VAL A 280 -32.26 7.99 -15.70
N GLY A 281 -32.40 7.52 -16.95
CA GLY A 281 -33.62 6.88 -17.43
C GLY A 281 -33.94 5.64 -16.61
N VAL A 282 -35.20 5.47 -16.23
CA VAL A 282 -35.62 4.26 -15.48
C VAL A 282 -35.32 3.02 -16.30
N GLY A 283 -34.55 2.09 -15.71
CA GLY A 283 -34.07 0.87 -16.36
C GLY A 283 -32.70 0.99 -17.06
N SER A 284 -32.18 2.21 -17.24
CA SER A 284 -30.83 2.47 -17.77
C SER A 284 -29.79 2.57 -16.65
N SER A 285 -28.51 2.50 -17.00
CA SER A 285 -27.38 2.65 -16.06
C SER A 285 -26.50 3.84 -16.44
N ALA A 286 -25.87 4.47 -15.45
CA ALA A 286 -24.79 5.44 -15.64
C ALA A 286 -23.63 5.13 -14.68
N ASN A 287 -22.39 5.35 -15.13
CA ASN A 287 -21.18 5.07 -14.36
C ASN A 287 -20.43 6.37 -14.05
N LEU A 288 -19.88 6.48 -12.84
CA LEU A 288 -18.95 7.52 -12.43
C LEU A 288 -17.85 6.92 -11.56
N ASP A 289 -16.64 7.46 -11.67
CA ASP A 289 -15.48 6.95 -10.95
C ASP A 289 -15.16 7.77 -9.70
N VAL A 290 -14.58 7.08 -8.72
CA VAL A 290 -13.93 7.67 -7.56
C VAL A 290 -12.55 7.03 -7.38
N THR A 291 -11.55 7.84 -7.05
CA THR A 291 -10.19 7.38 -6.82
C THR A 291 -9.87 7.42 -5.34
N VAL A 292 -9.37 6.31 -4.80
CA VAL A 292 -8.84 6.20 -3.44
C VAL A 292 -7.32 6.29 -3.48
N TYR A 293 -6.74 7.10 -2.62
CA TYR A 293 -5.30 7.32 -2.47
C TYR A 293 -4.81 6.84 -1.10
N ASN A 294 -3.62 6.27 -1.09
CA ASN A 294 -2.83 6.03 0.11
C ASN A 294 -1.63 6.97 0.12
N ASP A 295 -1.74 8.10 0.82
CA ASP A 295 -0.63 9.04 0.99
C ASP A 295 0.40 8.56 2.04
N GLY A 296 0.16 7.41 2.67
CA GLY A 296 1.11 6.80 3.60
C GLY A 296 2.32 6.28 2.84
N SER A 297 3.52 6.48 3.39
CA SER A 297 4.79 6.14 2.72
C SER A 297 5.36 4.76 3.07
N VAL A 298 4.71 4.01 3.98
CA VAL A 298 5.26 2.75 4.53
C VAL A 298 4.31 1.57 4.36
N ASN A 299 3.06 1.67 4.82
CA ASN A 299 2.13 0.54 4.82
C ASN A 299 1.08 0.64 3.69
N PRO A 300 0.68 -0.49 3.08
CA PRO A 300 -0.41 -0.51 2.11
C PRO A 300 -1.76 -0.27 2.78
N LEU A 301 -2.62 0.47 2.10
CA LEU A 301 -4.02 0.65 2.46
C LEU A 301 -4.80 -0.56 1.93
N ASN A 302 -5.33 -1.37 2.83
CA ASN A 302 -6.16 -2.52 2.48
C ASN A 302 -7.63 -2.15 2.62
N ILE A 303 -8.34 -2.08 1.50
CA ILE A 303 -9.79 -1.88 1.42
C ILE A 303 -10.43 -3.26 1.39
N THR A 304 -10.97 -3.69 2.52
CA THR A 304 -11.56 -5.02 2.68
C THR A 304 -12.96 -5.12 2.09
N ALA A 305 -13.68 -4.00 2.00
CA ALA A 305 -14.99 -3.94 1.34
C ALA A 305 -15.30 -2.52 0.82
N ALA A 306 -15.84 -2.43 -0.38
CA ALA A 306 -16.51 -1.27 -0.95
C ALA A 306 -17.96 -1.66 -1.28
N SER A 307 -18.93 -0.92 -0.78
CA SER A 307 -20.36 -1.19 -1.00
C SER A 307 -21.16 0.09 -1.15
N ALA A 308 -22.16 0.09 -2.03
CA ALA A 308 -23.04 1.23 -2.27
C ALA A 308 -24.48 0.90 -1.88
N THR A 309 -25.19 1.88 -1.31
CA THR A 309 -26.60 1.76 -0.90
C THR A 309 -27.37 3.03 -1.27
N PRO A 310 -28.68 2.96 -1.59
CA PRO A 310 -29.50 1.75 -1.78
C PRO A 310 -29.10 0.97 -3.04
N GLY A 311 -29.58 -0.28 -3.20
CA GLY A 311 -29.13 -1.23 -4.24
C GLY A 311 -29.35 -0.86 -5.71
N VAL A 312 -29.86 0.35 -5.98
CA VAL A 312 -29.77 0.98 -7.31
C VAL A 312 -28.37 1.53 -7.60
N TYR A 313 -27.49 1.60 -6.58
CA TYR A 313 -26.07 1.88 -6.73
C TYR A 313 -25.25 0.60 -6.54
N THR A 314 -24.26 0.36 -7.39
CA THR A 314 -23.28 -0.72 -7.26
C THR A 314 -21.86 -0.18 -7.44
N VAL A 315 -20.84 -0.91 -7.01
CA VAL A 315 -19.43 -0.49 -7.09
C VAL A 315 -18.51 -1.66 -7.50
N SER A 316 -17.50 -1.37 -8.31
CA SER A 316 -16.45 -2.31 -8.73
C SER A 316 -15.08 -1.61 -8.78
N PRO A 317 -13.98 -2.23 -8.29
CA PRO A 317 -13.95 -3.51 -7.58
C PRO A 317 -14.61 -3.40 -6.19
N SER A 318 -14.90 -4.53 -5.55
CA SER A 318 -15.51 -4.54 -4.19
C SER A 318 -14.48 -4.55 -3.05
N ASN A 319 -13.19 -4.65 -3.38
CA ASN A 319 -12.05 -4.63 -2.47
C ASN A 319 -10.79 -4.29 -3.27
N ALA A 320 -9.74 -3.80 -2.60
CA ALA A 320 -8.46 -3.50 -3.24
C ALA A 320 -7.34 -3.33 -2.21
N VAL A 321 -6.09 -3.50 -2.66
CA VAL A 321 -4.89 -3.13 -1.90
C VAL A 321 -4.20 -1.99 -2.61
N VAL A 322 -4.09 -0.83 -1.96
CA VAL A 322 -3.43 0.36 -2.50
C VAL A 322 -2.03 0.47 -1.90
N PRO A 323 -0.96 0.40 -2.72
CA PRO A 323 0.41 0.45 -2.22
C PRO A 323 0.73 1.82 -1.57
N PRO A 324 1.82 1.93 -0.79
CA PRO A 324 2.28 3.22 -0.28
C PRO A 324 2.46 4.24 -1.40
N LEU A 325 1.98 5.47 -1.19
CA LEU A 325 1.96 6.56 -2.19
C LEU A 325 1.18 6.23 -3.49
N GLY A 326 0.36 5.17 -3.49
CA GLY A 326 -0.40 4.72 -4.65
C GLY A 326 -1.87 5.16 -4.66
N SER A 327 -2.58 4.77 -5.71
CA SER A 327 -4.03 5.01 -5.87
C SER A 327 -4.77 3.85 -6.55
N GLN A 328 -6.07 3.74 -6.32
CA GLN A 328 -6.98 2.77 -6.96
C GLN A 328 -8.28 3.44 -7.39
N VAL A 329 -8.74 3.16 -8.61
CA VAL A 329 -10.04 3.62 -9.13
C VAL A 329 -11.14 2.63 -8.79
N PHE A 330 -12.29 3.15 -8.37
CA PHE A 330 -13.54 2.42 -8.15
C PHE A 330 -14.64 3.05 -9.01
N THR A 331 -15.27 2.23 -9.86
CA THR A 331 -16.40 2.64 -10.70
C THR A 331 -17.70 2.37 -9.97
N VAL A 332 -18.54 3.40 -9.84
CA VAL A 332 -19.87 3.33 -9.23
C VAL A 332 -20.93 3.42 -10.33
N THR A 333 -21.88 2.49 -10.32
CA THR A 333 -22.98 2.44 -11.30
C THR A 333 -24.29 2.79 -10.61
N PHE A 334 -25.11 3.65 -11.24
CA PHE A 334 -26.47 3.98 -10.81
C PHE A 334 -27.51 3.49 -11.84
N THR A 335 -28.48 2.69 -11.39
CA THR A 335 -29.57 2.09 -12.19
C THR A 335 -30.93 2.32 -11.51
N PRO A 336 -31.61 3.46 -11.78
CA PRO A 336 -32.89 3.75 -11.16
C PRO A 336 -34.00 2.82 -11.67
N THR A 337 -34.85 2.35 -10.75
CA THR A 337 -36.00 1.48 -11.05
C THR A 337 -37.34 2.23 -11.07
N ALA A 338 -37.35 3.50 -10.67
CA ALA A 338 -38.52 4.37 -10.69
C ALA A 338 -38.10 5.84 -10.87
N PRO A 339 -39.00 6.72 -11.35
CA PRO A 339 -38.71 8.14 -11.42
C PRO A 339 -38.55 8.78 -10.04
N GLY A 340 -37.65 9.76 -9.91
CA GLY A 340 -37.42 10.56 -8.70
C GLY A 340 -35.96 10.57 -8.24
N VAL A 341 -35.65 11.53 -7.37
CA VAL A 341 -34.30 11.69 -6.80
C VAL A 341 -34.03 10.59 -5.78
N VAL A 342 -32.91 9.90 -5.95
CA VAL A 342 -32.40 8.86 -5.05
C VAL A 342 -31.05 9.29 -4.49
N ALA A 343 -31.01 9.60 -3.20
CA ALA A 343 -29.76 9.77 -2.46
C ALA A 343 -29.18 8.39 -2.08
N GLY A 344 -27.87 8.29 -2.03
CA GLY A 344 -27.16 7.08 -1.65
C GLY A 344 -25.82 7.36 -0.98
N THR A 345 -25.14 6.29 -0.58
CA THR A 345 -23.83 6.35 0.07
C THR A 345 -23.00 5.16 -0.40
N LEU A 346 -21.76 5.45 -0.82
CA LEU A 346 -20.70 4.48 -1.04
C LEU A 346 -19.83 4.43 0.23
N THR A 347 -19.63 3.24 0.77
CA THR A 347 -18.87 3.01 2.00
C THR A 347 -17.65 2.14 1.72
N PHE A 348 -16.49 2.61 2.16
CA PHE A 348 -15.21 1.90 2.12
C PHE A 348 -14.83 1.44 3.54
N THR A 349 -14.67 0.14 3.72
CA THR A 349 -14.08 -0.47 4.92
C THR A 349 -12.60 -0.75 4.65
N HIS A 350 -11.72 -0.16 5.45
CA HIS A 350 -10.26 -0.25 5.26
C HIS A 350 -9.48 -0.33 6.58
N ASN A 351 -8.17 -0.53 6.51
CA ASN A 351 -7.26 -0.61 7.65
C ASN A 351 -6.64 0.73 8.10
N ALA A 352 -6.84 1.84 7.36
CA ALA A 352 -6.42 3.17 7.80
C ALA A 352 -7.29 3.74 8.95
N PRO A 353 -6.75 4.66 9.78
CA PRO A 353 -7.53 5.37 10.79
C PRO A 353 -8.76 6.07 10.21
N GLY A 354 -9.89 6.04 10.93
CA GLY A 354 -11.15 6.66 10.48
C GLY A 354 -12.04 5.76 9.61
N SER A 355 -11.67 4.48 9.43
CA SER A 355 -12.52 3.48 8.80
C SER A 355 -13.83 3.23 9.58
N PRO A 356 -14.99 3.06 8.92
CA PRO A 356 -15.20 3.15 7.47
C PRO A 356 -15.36 4.60 6.97
N SER A 357 -14.97 4.83 5.71
CA SER A 357 -15.09 6.13 5.02
C SER A 357 -16.24 6.13 4.02
N ASN A 358 -16.91 7.29 3.82
CA ASN A 358 -18.11 7.39 2.99
C ASN A 358 -17.99 8.44 1.89
N VAL A 359 -18.61 8.17 0.74
CA VAL A 359 -18.80 9.09 -0.40
C VAL A 359 -20.29 9.25 -0.65
N SER A 360 -20.76 10.49 -0.77
CA SER A 360 -22.19 10.78 -0.99
C SER A 360 -22.57 10.55 -2.45
N LEU A 361 -23.70 9.87 -2.69
CA LEU A 361 -24.21 9.60 -4.03
C LEU A 361 -25.56 10.30 -4.23
N SER A 362 -25.80 10.84 -5.43
CA SER A 362 -27.12 11.35 -5.82
C SER A 362 -27.40 11.10 -7.30
N GLY A 363 -28.62 10.74 -7.63
CA GLY A 363 -29.09 10.59 -9.00
C GLY A 363 -30.60 10.78 -9.05
N ASN A 364 -31.14 11.13 -10.21
CA ASN A 364 -32.57 11.33 -10.42
C ASN A 364 -33.07 10.37 -11.50
N GLY A 365 -33.89 9.40 -11.12
CA GLY A 365 -34.63 8.59 -12.07
C GLY A 365 -35.57 9.47 -12.89
N VAL A 366 -35.50 9.42 -14.21
CA VAL A 366 -36.48 10.07 -15.11
C VAL A 366 -37.26 9.02 -15.86
N ALA A 367 -38.58 9.19 -15.92
CA ALA A 367 -39.43 8.32 -16.72
C ALA A 367 -38.96 8.36 -18.18
N THR A 368 -38.69 7.19 -18.75
CA THR A 368 -38.39 7.02 -20.17
C THR A 368 -39.70 7.07 -20.94
N PHE A 369 -40.02 8.25 -21.47
CA PHE A 369 -41.16 8.48 -22.36
C PHE A 369 -40.65 8.61 -23.80
N GLY A 370 -41.41 8.15 -24.79
CA GLY A 370 -41.13 8.39 -26.21
C GLY A 370 -40.06 7.47 -26.83
N LEU A 371 -39.34 7.99 -27.84
CA LEU A 371 -38.33 7.25 -28.60
C LEU A 371 -37.00 7.23 -27.86
N ILE A 372 -36.44 6.04 -27.64
CA ILE A 372 -35.13 5.85 -27.00
C ILE A 372 -34.33 4.76 -27.70
N PHE A 373 -33.02 4.72 -27.52
CA PHE A 373 -32.23 3.55 -27.86
C PHE A 373 -32.27 2.51 -26.72
N GLU A 374 -32.14 1.23 -27.06
CA GLU A 374 -32.08 0.13 -26.07
C GLU A 374 -30.96 0.33 -25.04
N LYS A 375 -29.85 0.93 -25.48
CA LYS A 375 -28.70 1.27 -24.63
C LYS A 375 -28.29 2.72 -24.89
N ASP A 376 -28.06 3.45 -23.80
CA ASP A 376 -27.60 4.85 -23.85
C ASP A 376 -26.10 4.95 -24.21
N THR A 377 -25.32 3.91 -23.91
CA THR A 377 -23.89 3.84 -24.26
C THR A 377 -23.49 2.42 -24.66
N VAL A 378 -22.74 2.28 -25.75
CA VAL A 378 -22.22 1.01 -26.24
C VAL A 378 -20.74 1.13 -26.59
N VAL A 379 -19.94 0.13 -26.22
CA VAL A 379 -18.55 0.01 -26.67
C VAL A 379 -18.52 -0.90 -27.90
N ARG A 380 -17.87 -0.44 -28.97
CA ARG A 380 -17.84 -1.10 -30.28
C ARG A 380 -16.40 -1.10 -30.83
N LEU A 381 -16.06 -2.10 -31.63
CA LEU A 381 -14.75 -2.20 -32.27
C LEU A 381 -14.74 -1.40 -33.58
N GLU A 382 -13.57 -0.92 -33.98
CA GLU A 382 -13.38 -0.26 -35.27
C GLU A 382 -13.64 -1.20 -36.47
N ASP A 383 -14.00 -0.60 -37.61
CA ASP A 383 -14.33 -1.22 -38.90
C ASP A 383 -15.50 -2.24 -38.91
N ASP A 384 -16.15 -2.46 -37.77
CA ASP A 384 -17.27 -3.38 -37.68
C ASP A 384 -18.63 -2.72 -37.92
N SER A 385 -19.57 -3.51 -38.47
CA SER A 385 -20.95 -3.10 -38.68
C SER A 385 -21.84 -3.58 -37.54
N TYR A 386 -22.63 -2.67 -36.98
CA TYR A 386 -23.48 -2.89 -35.83
C TYR A 386 -24.93 -2.60 -36.13
N THR A 387 -25.81 -3.19 -35.32
CA THR A 387 -27.23 -2.92 -35.31
C THR A 387 -27.64 -2.58 -33.89
N ASP A 388 -28.22 -1.41 -33.70
CA ASP A 388 -28.82 -1.01 -32.43
C ASP A 388 -30.32 -0.78 -32.58
N ILE A 389 -31.04 -0.93 -31.48
CA ILE A 389 -32.49 -0.96 -31.46
C ILE A 389 -33.03 0.38 -30.93
N ILE A 390 -33.99 0.96 -31.65
CA ILE A 390 -34.83 2.05 -31.17
C ILE A 390 -36.12 1.45 -30.61
N GLN A 391 -36.48 1.90 -29.41
CA GLN A 391 -37.65 1.52 -28.66
C GLN A 391 -38.63 2.70 -28.59
N LEU A 392 -39.89 2.39 -28.32
CA LEU A 392 -40.94 3.37 -28.05
C LEU A 392 -41.58 3.04 -26.70
N MET A 393 -41.26 3.84 -25.68
CA MET A 393 -41.54 3.52 -24.28
C MET A 393 -42.61 4.43 -23.68
N ALA A 394 -43.39 3.86 -22.77
CA ALA A 394 -44.40 4.52 -21.96
C ALA A 394 -45.38 5.38 -22.76
N ILE A 395 -45.81 4.90 -23.93
CA ILE A 395 -46.80 5.61 -24.75
C ILE A 395 -48.17 5.52 -24.10
N ASP A 396 -48.73 6.67 -23.75
CA ASP A 396 -50.07 6.79 -23.17
C ASP A 396 -50.83 7.99 -23.77
N PRO A 397 -51.34 7.87 -25.01
CA PRO A 397 -52.05 8.95 -25.68
C PRO A 397 -53.40 9.21 -25.01
N PRO A 398 -53.87 10.48 -24.96
CA PRO A 398 -55.16 10.82 -24.35
C PRO A 398 -56.31 9.95 -24.88
N GLY A 399 -57.11 9.39 -23.97
CA GLY A 399 -58.27 8.56 -24.32
C GLY A 399 -57.93 7.16 -24.83
N GLY A 400 -56.69 6.69 -24.64
CA GLY A 400 -56.26 5.36 -25.10
C GLY A 400 -56.12 5.26 -26.62
N ALA A 401 -55.89 6.40 -27.28
CA ALA A 401 -55.72 6.45 -28.72
C ALA A 401 -54.46 5.67 -29.16
N LYS A 402 -54.43 5.27 -30.43
CA LYS A 402 -53.31 4.52 -31.02
C LYS A 402 -52.36 5.44 -31.76
N VAL A 403 -51.06 5.13 -31.72
CA VAL A 403 -50.05 5.79 -32.57
C VAL A 403 -50.18 5.27 -34.00
N GLN A 404 -50.65 6.11 -34.92
CA GLN A 404 -50.83 5.77 -36.34
C GLN A 404 -49.61 6.10 -37.19
N ALA A 405 -48.96 7.22 -36.89
CA ALA A 405 -47.78 7.70 -37.60
C ALA A 405 -46.80 8.34 -36.63
N LEU A 406 -45.53 8.24 -36.95
CA LEU A 406 -44.41 8.75 -36.16
C LEU A 406 -43.31 9.24 -37.11
N GLN A 407 -42.79 10.41 -36.85
CA GLN A 407 -41.63 10.98 -37.54
C GLN A 407 -40.58 11.46 -36.55
N PHE A 408 -39.32 11.43 -36.97
CA PHE A 408 -38.20 12.00 -36.23
C PHE A 408 -37.01 12.21 -37.15
N ARG A 409 -35.99 12.91 -36.64
CA ARG A 409 -34.68 13.03 -37.26
C ARG A 409 -33.65 12.27 -36.46
N LEU A 410 -32.79 11.53 -37.14
CA LEU A 410 -31.62 10.88 -36.55
C LEU A 410 -30.37 11.62 -37.02
N LEU A 411 -29.62 12.20 -36.09
CA LEU A 411 -28.36 12.90 -36.34
C LEU A 411 -27.19 12.00 -35.95
N VAL A 412 -26.17 11.90 -36.79
CA VAL A 412 -25.02 11.01 -36.59
C VAL A 412 -23.74 11.84 -36.50
N ASN A 413 -22.95 11.66 -35.44
CA ASN A 413 -21.73 12.42 -35.17
C ASN A 413 -21.92 13.95 -35.14
N LYS A 414 -23.10 14.45 -34.75
CA LYS A 414 -23.43 15.89 -34.77
C LYS A 414 -23.47 16.55 -33.39
N ARG A 415 -23.16 15.82 -32.32
CA ARG A 415 -23.08 16.44 -30.99
C ARG A 415 -21.77 17.21 -30.85
N ALA A 416 -21.80 18.30 -30.09
CA ALA A 416 -20.58 18.99 -29.69
C ALA A 416 -19.66 18.02 -28.92
N GLY A 417 -18.42 17.85 -29.39
CA GLY A 417 -17.43 16.95 -28.79
C GLY A 417 -17.41 15.53 -29.37
N ASP A 418 -18.24 15.20 -30.37
CA ASP A 418 -18.15 13.92 -31.08
C ASP A 418 -16.88 13.86 -31.95
N ASN A 419 -16.20 12.71 -31.95
CA ASN A 419 -14.97 12.52 -32.73
C ASN A 419 -15.19 12.08 -34.19
N THR A 420 -16.44 12.00 -34.64
CA THR A 420 -16.81 11.62 -36.02
C THR A 420 -16.19 10.29 -36.46
N ILE A 421 -16.72 9.20 -35.91
CA ILE A 421 -16.25 7.83 -36.14
C ILE A 421 -17.37 6.88 -36.58
N LEU A 422 -18.58 7.37 -36.83
CA LEU A 422 -19.71 6.54 -37.24
C LEU A 422 -20.08 6.79 -38.70
N THR A 423 -20.51 5.75 -39.40
CA THR A 423 -21.07 5.85 -40.75
C THR A 423 -22.43 5.16 -40.77
N PHE A 424 -23.49 5.91 -41.02
CA PHE A 424 -24.82 5.33 -41.11
C PHE A 424 -24.96 4.43 -42.35
N GLN A 425 -25.59 3.27 -42.17
CA GLN A 425 -25.85 2.32 -43.25
C GLN A 425 -27.33 2.28 -43.65
N ASN A 426 -28.23 1.91 -42.75
CA ASN A 426 -29.68 1.85 -43.02
C ASN A 426 -30.53 1.78 -41.74
N ILE A 427 -31.84 1.97 -41.88
CA ILE A 427 -32.84 1.65 -40.86
C ILE A 427 -33.73 0.52 -41.36
N GLN A 428 -34.05 -0.41 -40.47
CA GLN A 428 -34.97 -1.52 -40.72
C GLN A 428 -36.11 -1.50 -39.70
N LYS A 429 -37.26 -2.10 -40.06
CA LYS A 429 -38.36 -2.33 -39.13
C LYS A 429 -37.93 -3.34 -38.06
N GLY A 430 -38.27 -3.08 -36.81
CA GLY A 430 -38.15 -4.06 -35.74
C GLY A 430 -39.39 -4.95 -35.64
N LEU A 431 -39.40 -5.86 -34.66
CA LEU A 431 -40.47 -6.86 -34.51
C LEU A 431 -41.84 -6.24 -34.20
N ASP A 432 -41.86 -5.11 -33.48
CA ASP A 432 -43.11 -4.46 -33.06
C ASP A 432 -43.92 -3.90 -34.24
N VAL A 433 -43.26 -3.64 -35.36
CA VAL A 433 -43.86 -3.11 -36.60
C VAL A 433 -43.49 -3.96 -37.82
N ALA A 434 -43.21 -5.25 -37.60
CA ALA A 434 -42.85 -6.17 -38.68
C ALA A 434 -43.98 -6.37 -39.69
N ASP A 435 -45.24 -6.22 -39.26
CA ASP A 435 -46.44 -6.34 -40.10
C ASP A 435 -46.32 -5.50 -41.39
N PRO A 436 -46.67 -6.04 -42.58
CA PRO A 436 -46.57 -5.33 -43.86
C PRO A 436 -47.38 -4.02 -43.96
N SER A 437 -48.41 -3.85 -43.13
CA SER A 437 -49.19 -2.61 -43.04
C SER A 437 -48.40 -1.43 -42.48
N TRP A 438 -47.30 -1.69 -41.77
CA TRP A 438 -46.36 -0.66 -41.35
C TRP A 438 -45.33 -0.37 -42.45
N VAL A 439 -45.32 0.88 -42.90
CA VAL A 439 -44.40 1.41 -43.89
C VAL A 439 -43.36 2.27 -43.19
N LEU A 440 -42.09 1.91 -43.40
CA LEU A 440 -40.93 2.69 -42.99
C LEU A 440 -40.33 3.36 -44.22
N ASN A 441 -40.29 4.69 -44.20
CA ASN A 441 -39.58 5.51 -45.18
C ASN A 441 -38.54 6.36 -44.46
N TYR A 442 -37.37 6.54 -45.07
CA TYR A 442 -36.38 7.48 -44.57
C TYR A 442 -35.55 8.06 -45.71
N ASN A 443 -35.00 9.25 -45.48
CA ASN A 443 -34.10 9.93 -46.40
C ASN A 443 -32.80 10.31 -45.70
N ILE A 444 -31.66 10.03 -46.33
CA ILE A 444 -30.32 10.25 -45.77
C ILE A 444 -29.72 11.49 -46.44
N PHE A 445 -29.44 12.52 -45.65
CA PHE A 445 -28.60 13.64 -46.03
C PHE A 445 -27.19 13.36 -45.54
N ARG A 446 -26.39 12.75 -46.42
CA ARG A 446 -25.01 12.35 -46.10
C ARG A 446 -24.13 13.59 -45.96
N GLY A 447 -23.45 13.70 -44.82
CA GLY A 447 -22.43 14.73 -44.59
C GLY A 447 -21.14 14.47 -45.37
N PRO A 448 -20.13 15.35 -45.25
CA PRO A 448 -18.81 15.07 -45.80
C PRO A 448 -18.24 13.77 -45.21
N ILE A 449 -17.83 12.86 -46.09
CA ILE A 449 -17.12 11.64 -45.70
C ILE A 449 -15.71 12.04 -45.28
N GLN A 450 -15.34 11.69 -44.06
CA GLN A 450 -14.02 11.94 -43.49
C GLN A 450 -13.00 10.91 -44.01
N ALA A 451 -11.71 11.18 -43.81
CA ALA A 451 -10.64 10.30 -44.27
C ALA A 451 -10.69 8.88 -43.65
N ASN A 452 -11.20 8.76 -42.42
CA ASN A 452 -11.43 7.48 -41.74
C ASN A 452 -12.72 6.75 -42.20
N GLY A 453 -13.45 7.31 -43.17
CA GLY A 453 -14.69 6.74 -43.69
C GLY A 453 -15.96 7.11 -42.89
N ALA A 454 -15.85 7.90 -41.81
CA ALA A 454 -16.99 8.39 -41.03
C ALA A 454 -17.77 9.49 -41.77
N SER A 455 -19.03 9.73 -41.39
CA SER A 455 -19.84 10.81 -41.96
C SER A 455 -20.80 11.46 -40.96
N GLN A 456 -20.98 12.78 -41.06
CA GLN A 456 -21.94 13.52 -40.24
C GLN A 456 -23.33 13.51 -40.89
N ASP A 457 -24.04 12.41 -40.74
CA ASP A 457 -25.30 12.18 -41.44
C ASP A 457 -26.51 12.76 -40.70
N GLU A 458 -27.54 13.12 -41.46
CA GLU A 458 -28.86 13.46 -40.93
C GLU A 458 -29.93 12.68 -41.68
N ILE A 459 -30.73 11.92 -40.95
CA ILE A 459 -31.70 10.99 -41.50
C ILE A 459 -33.09 11.41 -41.06
N TYR A 460 -33.97 11.66 -42.01
CA TYR A 460 -35.38 11.96 -41.76
C TYR A 460 -36.14 10.64 -41.82
N VAL A 461 -36.82 10.26 -40.74
CA VAL A 461 -37.50 8.97 -40.61
C VAL A 461 -39.00 9.20 -40.48
N LEU A 462 -39.78 8.44 -41.24
CA LEU A 462 -41.23 8.39 -41.19
C LEU A 462 -41.69 6.93 -41.11
N LEU A 463 -42.44 6.61 -40.07
CA LEU A 463 -43.06 5.31 -39.84
C LEU A 463 -44.57 5.49 -39.72
N TYR A 464 -45.36 4.78 -40.52
CA TYR A 464 -46.82 4.91 -40.49
C TYR A 464 -47.52 3.61 -40.86
N ASN A 465 -48.73 3.43 -40.34
CA ASN A 465 -49.57 2.28 -40.67
C ASN A 465 -50.57 2.63 -41.80
N LEU A 466 -50.76 1.73 -42.76
CA LEU A 466 -51.68 1.88 -43.89
C LEU A 466 -53.15 1.59 -43.53
N ASN A 467 -53.38 0.74 -42.53
CA ASN A 467 -54.72 0.40 -42.08
C ASN A 467 -55.24 1.50 -41.16
N GLN A 468 -56.42 2.04 -41.47
CA GLN A 468 -57.10 2.97 -40.57
C GLN A 468 -57.31 2.28 -39.21
N ASN A 469 -56.82 2.91 -38.13
CA ASN A 469 -56.90 2.40 -36.76
C ASN A 469 -56.04 1.14 -36.45
N GLY A 470 -55.09 0.82 -37.34
CA GLY A 470 -54.09 -0.25 -37.17
C GLY A 470 -52.87 0.16 -36.33
N GLY A 471 -52.89 1.33 -35.70
CA GLY A 471 -51.78 1.88 -34.93
C GLY A 471 -51.38 1.10 -33.68
N LEU A 472 -50.28 1.52 -33.05
CA LEU A 472 -49.77 0.95 -31.80
C LEU A 472 -50.65 1.37 -30.62
N LEU A 473 -50.98 0.42 -29.75
CA LEU A 473 -51.73 0.66 -28.50
C LEU A 473 -50.85 1.39 -27.46
N PRO A 474 -51.45 1.97 -26.41
CA PRO A 474 -50.68 2.42 -25.25
C PRO A 474 -49.82 1.28 -24.67
N GLY A 475 -48.54 1.55 -24.39
CA GLY A 475 -47.61 0.54 -23.90
C GLY A 475 -46.14 0.79 -24.23
N ASN A 476 -45.35 -0.28 -24.16
CA ASN A 476 -43.92 -0.33 -24.43
C ASN A 476 -43.65 -1.21 -25.64
N TYR A 477 -42.77 -0.74 -26.53
CA TYR A 477 -42.35 -1.41 -27.75
C TYR A 477 -40.82 -1.44 -27.75
N THR A 478 -40.25 -2.61 -27.49
CA THR A 478 -38.82 -2.78 -27.20
C THR A 478 -37.98 -2.97 -28.45
N GLU A 479 -38.59 -3.12 -29.62
CA GLU A 479 -37.93 -3.34 -30.90
C GLU A 479 -38.74 -2.69 -32.03
N LEU A 480 -38.84 -1.34 -32.00
CA LEU A 480 -39.57 -0.57 -33.01
C LEU A 480 -38.78 -0.48 -34.32
N LEU A 481 -37.53 -0.04 -34.26
CA LEU A 481 -36.65 0.11 -35.43
C LEU A 481 -35.25 -0.40 -35.12
N LYS A 482 -34.51 -0.80 -36.16
CA LYS A 482 -33.10 -1.19 -36.10
C LYS A 482 -32.27 -0.22 -36.91
N VAL A 483 -31.30 0.41 -36.28
CA VAL A 483 -30.35 1.32 -36.92
C VAL A 483 -29.06 0.56 -37.17
N LYS A 484 -28.63 0.48 -38.44
CA LYS A 484 -27.36 -0.10 -38.84
C LYS A 484 -26.32 0.97 -39.12
N TYR A 485 -25.13 0.76 -38.63
CA TYR A 485 -23.99 1.66 -38.83
C TYR A 485 -22.66 0.90 -38.78
N ARG A 486 -21.62 1.51 -39.32
CA ARG A 486 -20.23 1.06 -39.21
C ARG A 486 -19.46 2.01 -38.29
N VAL A 487 -18.52 1.49 -37.52
CA VAL A 487 -17.49 2.30 -36.85
C VAL A 487 -16.31 2.46 -37.81
N ALA A 488 -15.92 3.69 -38.07
CA ALA A 488 -14.82 4.08 -38.95
C ALA A 488 -13.48 4.04 -38.21
N ASP A 489 -12.40 4.19 -38.97
CA ASP A 489 -11.03 4.02 -38.47
C ASP A 489 -10.71 5.04 -37.37
N LEU A 490 -9.99 4.58 -36.33
CA LEU A 490 -9.65 5.43 -35.19
C LEU A 490 -8.33 6.16 -35.37
N PRO A 491 -8.17 7.36 -34.77
CA PRO A 491 -6.87 8.01 -34.68
C PRO A 491 -5.87 7.13 -33.92
N ALA A 492 -4.63 7.09 -34.42
CA ALA A 492 -3.55 6.35 -33.75
C ALA A 492 -3.38 6.78 -32.29
N LEU A 493 -3.07 5.83 -31.40
CA LEU A 493 -2.81 6.03 -29.97
C LEU A 493 -4.01 6.51 -29.13
N GLN A 494 -5.25 6.28 -29.59
CA GLN A 494 -6.44 6.47 -28.76
C GLN A 494 -7.14 5.15 -28.49
N ASP A 495 -7.12 4.69 -27.24
CA ASP A 495 -7.70 3.39 -26.87
C ASP A 495 -9.23 3.37 -26.89
N LEU A 496 -9.86 4.53 -26.66
CA LEU A 496 -11.32 4.65 -26.59
C LEU A 496 -11.79 6.04 -27.00
N VAL A 497 -12.69 6.13 -27.98
CA VAL A 497 -13.14 7.38 -28.61
C VAL A 497 -14.67 7.48 -28.67
N PRO A 498 -15.30 8.54 -28.13
CA PRO A 498 -16.76 8.70 -28.18
C PRO A 498 -17.29 9.34 -29.47
N SER A 499 -18.50 8.93 -29.86
CA SER A 499 -19.39 9.63 -30.79
C SER A 499 -20.87 9.32 -30.52
N SER A 500 -21.82 9.94 -31.22
CA SER A 500 -23.25 9.81 -30.90
C SER A 500 -24.22 9.68 -32.08
N PHE A 501 -25.38 9.10 -31.78
CA PHE A 501 -26.62 9.13 -32.58
C PHE A 501 -27.68 9.91 -31.80
N LEU A 502 -28.30 10.97 -32.34
CA LEU A 502 -29.33 11.77 -31.63
C LEU A 502 -30.68 11.75 -32.36
N ILE A 503 -31.77 11.58 -31.62
CA ILE A 503 -33.15 11.60 -32.06
C ILE A 503 -33.75 12.99 -31.78
N THR A 504 -34.04 13.75 -32.81
CA THR A 504 -34.59 15.11 -32.68
C THR A 504 -35.89 15.24 -33.44
N ASN A 505 -36.69 16.27 -33.10
CA ASN A 505 -37.95 16.57 -33.79
C ASN A 505 -38.89 15.36 -33.88
N ALA A 506 -39.01 14.61 -32.79
CA ALA A 506 -39.91 13.47 -32.71
C ALA A 506 -41.36 13.98 -32.60
N GLU A 507 -42.22 13.51 -33.51
CA GLU A 507 -43.65 13.81 -33.52
C GLU A 507 -44.45 12.55 -33.85
N ALA A 508 -45.59 12.37 -33.20
CA ALA A 508 -46.50 11.27 -33.47
C ALA A 508 -47.94 11.77 -33.61
N SER A 509 -48.77 10.98 -34.30
CA SER A 509 -50.19 11.30 -34.46
C SER A 509 -51.09 10.07 -34.33
N THR A 510 -52.35 10.34 -33.96
CA THR A 510 -53.45 9.37 -34.07
C THR A 510 -53.87 9.18 -35.53
N ASN A 511 -54.79 8.24 -35.78
CA ASN A 511 -55.41 8.05 -37.10
C ASN A 511 -56.25 9.25 -37.58
N GLU A 512 -56.72 10.07 -36.64
CA GLU A 512 -57.48 11.30 -36.86
C GLU A 512 -56.57 12.53 -37.02
N GLY A 513 -55.25 12.36 -36.88
CA GLY A 513 -54.25 13.43 -37.03
C GLY A 513 -54.04 14.28 -35.77
N PHE A 514 -54.56 13.86 -34.61
CA PHE A 514 -54.24 14.53 -33.35
C PHE A 514 -52.82 14.22 -32.92
N ALA A 515 -52.08 15.24 -32.47
CA ALA A 515 -50.72 15.10 -31.99
C ALA A 515 -50.66 14.24 -30.72
N ILE A 516 -49.67 13.35 -30.66
CA ILE A 516 -49.31 12.56 -29.49
C ILE A 516 -47.95 13.07 -29.03
N ASP A 517 -47.86 13.42 -27.74
CA ASP A 517 -46.59 13.81 -27.16
C ASP A 517 -45.65 12.60 -27.20
N ILE A 518 -44.49 12.78 -27.83
CA ILE A 518 -43.40 11.82 -27.81
C ILE A 518 -42.10 12.59 -27.61
N THR A 519 -41.67 12.70 -26.35
CA THR A 519 -40.45 13.41 -26.00
C THR A 519 -39.37 12.39 -25.64
N PRO A 520 -38.25 12.30 -26.37
CA PRO A 520 -37.15 11.44 -25.99
C PRO A 520 -36.60 11.85 -24.62
N SER A 521 -36.60 10.95 -23.64
CA SER A 521 -36.06 11.28 -22.30
C SER A 521 -34.54 11.44 -22.28
N ARG A 522 -33.87 10.83 -23.27
CA ARG A 522 -32.43 10.75 -23.54
C ARG A 522 -32.27 10.45 -25.03
N ASP A 523 -32.44 11.47 -25.86
CA ASP A 523 -32.54 11.35 -27.32
C ASP A 523 -31.35 10.71 -28.02
N TYR A 524 -30.23 10.43 -27.35
CA TYR A 524 -29.03 9.96 -28.01
C TYR A 524 -28.45 8.65 -27.48
N MET A 525 -27.77 7.92 -28.35
CA MET A 525 -26.86 6.85 -28.00
C MET A 525 -25.43 7.35 -28.13
N MET A 526 -24.60 7.10 -27.12
CA MET A 526 -23.15 7.29 -27.21
C MET A 526 -22.48 5.98 -27.62
N VAL A 527 -21.78 5.99 -28.74
CA VAL A 527 -20.93 4.88 -29.17
C VAL A 527 -19.49 5.22 -28.78
N LEU A 528 -18.89 4.39 -27.94
CA LEU A 528 -17.46 4.41 -27.63
C LEU A 528 -16.80 3.42 -28.58
N ALA A 529 -15.99 3.91 -29.50
CA ALA A 529 -15.19 3.05 -30.34
C ALA A 529 -13.90 2.71 -29.61
N GLN A 530 -13.62 1.43 -29.48
CA GLN A 530 -12.36 0.91 -28.99
C GLN A 530 -11.56 0.44 -30.21
N ASN A 531 -10.24 0.64 -30.19
CA ASN A 531 -9.38 -0.07 -31.12
C ASN A 531 -9.67 -1.56 -31.00
N ARG A 532 -9.63 -2.29 -32.11
CA ARG A 532 -9.51 -3.75 -31.98
C ARG A 532 -8.29 -4.00 -31.09
N VAL A 533 -8.40 -4.96 -30.15
CA VAL A 533 -7.19 -5.58 -29.61
C VAL A 533 -6.63 -6.42 -30.75
N SER A 534 -6.04 -5.76 -31.74
CA SER A 534 -5.42 -6.38 -32.89
C SER A 534 -4.15 -7.01 -32.36
N GLY A 535 -4.22 -8.29 -32.01
CA GLY A 535 -2.99 -9.02 -31.74
C GLY A 535 -3.12 -10.33 -31.00
N LEU A 536 -4.10 -11.16 -31.35
CA LEU A 536 -4.11 -12.55 -30.87
C LEU A 536 -2.82 -13.24 -31.34
N GLY A 537 -1.90 -13.43 -30.41
CA GLY A 537 -0.55 -13.96 -30.65
C GLY A 537 0.48 -12.93 -31.14
N ASP A 538 0.10 -11.70 -31.51
CA ASP A 538 1.04 -10.61 -31.86
C ASP A 538 1.52 -10.00 -30.55
N VAL A 539 2.55 -10.60 -29.99
CA VAL A 539 2.98 -10.36 -28.62
C VAL A 539 3.64 -9.00 -28.52
N ASN A 540 4.38 -8.56 -29.53
CA ASN A 540 5.07 -7.27 -29.52
C ASN A 540 4.16 -6.08 -29.92
N GLY A 541 2.96 -6.35 -30.46
CA GLY A 541 1.98 -5.34 -30.84
C GLY A 541 2.34 -4.56 -32.10
N ASP A 542 3.19 -5.10 -32.98
CA ASP A 542 3.64 -4.43 -34.20
C ASP A 542 2.70 -4.64 -35.41
N GLY A 543 1.61 -5.39 -35.21
CA GLY A 543 0.59 -5.69 -36.21
C GLY A 543 0.94 -6.92 -37.05
N CYS A 544 2.04 -7.61 -36.77
CA CYS A 544 2.42 -8.87 -37.38
C CYS A 544 2.27 -10.03 -36.42
N LEU A 545 1.96 -11.19 -36.99
CA LEU A 545 2.16 -12.46 -36.30
C LEU A 545 3.32 -13.19 -36.97
N ASP A 546 4.48 -13.12 -36.35
CA ASP A 546 5.72 -13.67 -36.90
C ASP A 546 6.61 -14.33 -35.84
N ILE A 547 7.80 -14.76 -36.26
CA ILE A 547 8.71 -15.52 -35.40
C ILE A 547 9.21 -14.71 -34.19
N LEU A 548 9.18 -13.38 -34.22
CA LEU A 548 9.53 -12.56 -33.06
C LEU A 548 8.54 -12.78 -31.90
N ASP A 549 7.24 -12.82 -32.20
CA ASP A 549 6.19 -13.11 -31.20
C ASP A 549 6.40 -14.47 -30.54
N LEU A 550 6.73 -15.47 -31.38
CA LEU A 550 7.02 -16.81 -30.92
C LEU A 550 8.22 -16.84 -29.97
N ILE A 551 9.29 -16.10 -30.29
CA ILE A 551 10.49 -16.00 -29.46
C ILE A 551 10.20 -15.31 -28.12
N MET A 552 9.35 -14.28 -28.10
CA MET A 552 8.93 -13.62 -26.86
C MET A 552 8.17 -14.58 -25.94
N VAL A 553 7.28 -15.40 -26.50
CA VAL A 553 6.57 -16.45 -25.73
C VAL A 553 7.54 -17.51 -25.21
N VAL A 554 8.53 -17.94 -26.02
CA VAL A 554 9.59 -18.86 -25.55
C VAL A 554 10.32 -18.28 -24.35
N ASP A 555 10.77 -17.02 -24.43
CA ASP A 555 11.51 -16.36 -23.36
C ASP A 555 10.72 -16.25 -22.06
N HIS A 556 9.44 -15.96 -22.18
CA HIS A 556 8.52 -15.93 -21.05
C HIS A 556 8.45 -17.30 -20.36
N ILE A 557 8.21 -18.36 -21.14
CA ILE A 557 8.03 -19.72 -20.61
C ILE A 557 9.28 -20.23 -19.91
N ILE A 558 10.47 -19.94 -20.45
CA ILE A 558 11.74 -20.41 -19.88
C ILE A 558 12.32 -19.44 -18.83
N GLY A 559 11.68 -18.29 -18.59
CA GLY A 559 12.09 -17.30 -17.61
C GLY A 559 13.33 -16.50 -18.00
N VAL A 560 13.63 -16.39 -19.30
CA VAL A 560 14.67 -15.49 -19.82
C VAL A 560 14.20 -14.03 -19.73
N ASP A 561 12.89 -13.78 -19.85
CA ASP A 561 12.29 -12.46 -19.66
C ASP A 561 10.80 -12.54 -19.30
N SER A 562 10.20 -11.42 -18.90
CA SER A 562 8.78 -11.32 -18.58
C SER A 562 8.04 -10.49 -19.62
N LEU A 563 6.75 -10.79 -19.81
CA LEU A 563 5.86 -10.02 -20.67
C LEU A 563 5.18 -8.92 -19.85
N GLU A 564 5.00 -7.74 -20.44
CA GLU A 564 4.15 -6.68 -19.87
C GLU A 564 2.66 -7.09 -19.90
N THR A 565 1.77 -6.35 -19.24
CA THR A 565 0.36 -6.74 -19.09
C THR A 565 -0.34 -6.94 -20.44
N ASP A 566 -0.09 -6.04 -21.40
CA ASP A 566 -0.72 -6.13 -22.71
C ASP A 566 -0.08 -7.21 -23.59
N GLU A 567 1.24 -7.38 -23.50
CA GLU A 567 1.98 -8.47 -24.20
C GLU A 567 1.53 -9.85 -23.68
N PHE A 568 1.34 -9.97 -22.36
CA PHE A 568 0.84 -11.19 -21.73
C PHE A 568 -0.58 -11.52 -22.22
N ALA A 569 -1.46 -10.52 -22.27
CA ALA A 569 -2.83 -10.70 -22.75
C ALA A 569 -2.88 -11.11 -24.25
N ARG A 570 -1.93 -10.62 -25.06
CA ARG A 570 -1.79 -11.01 -26.47
C ARG A 570 -1.15 -12.39 -26.64
N ALA A 571 -0.29 -12.80 -25.70
CA ALA A 571 0.36 -14.12 -25.69
C ALA A 571 -0.54 -15.26 -25.19
N ASP A 572 -1.44 -14.99 -24.24
CA ASP A 572 -2.37 -15.95 -23.64
C ASP A 572 -3.57 -16.21 -24.57
N ILE A 573 -3.40 -17.13 -25.52
CA ILE A 573 -4.40 -17.47 -26.53
C ILE A 573 -4.85 -18.93 -26.45
N ALA A 574 -4.38 -19.68 -25.45
CA ALA A 574 -4.79 -21.05 -25.20
C ALA A 574 -5.60 -21.18 -23.89
N PRO A 575 -6.46 -22.20 -23.78
CA PRO A 575 -6.87 -23.13 -24.82
C PRO A 575 -7.78 -22.51 -25.89
N TRP A 576 -7.58 -22.90 -27.15
CA TRP A 576 -8.53 -22.63 -28.23
C TRP A 576 -9.39 -23.87 -28.49
N SER A 577 -10.65 -23.82 -28.08
CA SER A 577 -11.56 -24.95 -28.24
C SER A 577 -11.89 -25.20 -29.72
N PRO A 578 -11.96 -26.46 -30.19
CA PRO A 578 -12.33 -26.76 -31.57
C PRO A 578 -13.67 -26.12 -31.96
N GLY A 579 -13.66 -25.31 -33.01
CA GLY A 579 -14.85 -24.60 -33.51
C GLY A 579 -15.23 -23.33 -32.75
N ALA A 580 -14.47 -22.92 -31.73
CA ALA A 580 -14.64 -21.62 -31.10
C ALA A 580 -14.20 -20.49 -32.03
N THR A 581 -14.95 -19.39 -32.04
CA THR A 581 -14.63 -18.20 -32.85
C THR A 581 -13.45 -17.43 -32.31
N GLU A 582 -13.18 -17.53 -31.00
CA GLU A 582 -12.12 -16.81 -30.28
C GLU A 582 -11.45 -17.78 -29.28
N PRO A 583 -10.20 -17.48 -28.84
CA PRO A 583 -9.55 -18.26 -27.80
C PRO A 583 -10.26 -18.11 -26.45
N ASN A 584 -10.01 -19.04 -25.53
CA ASN A 584 -10.45 -18.96 -24.14
C ASN A 584 -9.21 -18.91 -23.22
N PRO A 585 -8.57 -17.74 -23.07
CA PRO A 585 -7.34 -17.56 -22.29
C PRO A 585 -7.50 -18.12 -20.88
N ASP A 586 -6.52 -18.89 -20.41
CA ASP A 586 -6.55 -19.53 -19.09
C ASP A 586 -5.79 -18.76 -18.00
N GLY A 587 -5.19 -17.62 -18.36
CA GLY A 587 -4.38 -16.79 -17.47
C GLY A 587 -2.94 -17.25 -17.36
N PHE A 588 -2.48 -18.20 -18.20
CA PHE A 588 -1.12 -18.72 -18.18
C PHE A 588 -0.51 -18.80 -19.58
N VAL A 589 0.49 -17.97 -19.86
CA VAL A 589 1.32 -18.13 -21.06
C VAL A 589 2.25 -19.35 -20.90
N ASN A 590 1.93 -20.44 -21.61
CA ASN A 590 2.60 -21.72 -21.47
C ASN A 590 2.82 -22.43 -22.83
N VAL A 591 3.25 -23.69 -22.80
CA VAL A 591 3.56 -24.47 -24.01
C VAL A 591 2.37 -24.68 -24.95
N GLN A 592 1.13 -24.55 -24.45
CA GLN A 592 -0.08 -24.59 -25.27
C GLN A 592 -0.19 -23.34 -26.14
N ASP A 593 0.04 -22.16 -25.58
CA ASP A 593 0.08 -20.88 -26.30
C ASP A 593 1.20 -20.89 -27.33
N LEU A 594 2.40 -21.32 -26.92
CA LEU A 594 3.54 -21.45 -27.82
C LEU A 594 3.21 -22.32 -29.03
N SER A 595 2.61 -23.49 -28.79
CA SER A 595 2.23 -24.42 -29.86
C SER A 595 1.17 -23.82 -30.78
N LEU A 596 0.25 -23.05 -30.23
CA LEU A 596 -0.83 -22.43 -30.97
C LEU A 596 -0.32 -21.28 -31.84
N ILE A 597 0.45 -20.34 -31.28
CA ILE A 597 1.10 -19.25 -32.01
C ILE A 597 1.98 -19.81 -33.13
N GLN A 598 2.80 -20.83 -32.84
CA GLN A 598 3.63 -21.48 -33.87
C GLN A 598 2.79 -22.03 -35.03
N ASN A 599 1.67 -22.68 -34.73
CA ASN A 599 0.79 -23.24 -35.75
C ASN A 599 0.10 -22.15 -36.57
N ILE A 600 -0.32 -21.06 -35.94
CA ILE A 600 -0.94 -19.93 -36.62
C ILE A 600 0.08 -19.27 -37.58
N ILE A 601 1.34 -19.08 -37.17
CA ILE A 601 2.41 -18.55 -38.04
C ILE A 601 2.66 -19.48 -39.24
N LEU A 602 2.76 -20.80 -39.00
CA LEU A 602 3.03 -21.78 -40.06
C LEU A 602 1.87 -21.90 -41.05
N THR A 603 0.64 -21.98 -40.56
CA THR A 603 -0.55 -22.09 -41.41
C THR A 603 -0.93 -20.77 -42.06
N GLY A 604 -0.64 -19.65 -41.41
CA GLY A 604 -1.16 -18.33 -41.76
C GLY A 604 -2.65 -18.18 -41.44
N PHE A 605 -3.23 -19.09 -40.63
CA PHE A 605 -4.63 -19.08 -40.25
C PHE A 605 -4.79 -19.35 -38.75
N PHE A 606 -5.75 -18.65 -38.14
CA PHE A 606 -6.24 -18.97 -36.81
C PHE A 606 -7.02 -20.30 -36.83
N PRO A 607 -7.20 -20.98 -35.67
CA PRO A 607 -7.96 -22.24 -35.59
C PRO A 607 -9.42 -22.15 -36.08
N ASN A 608 -9.98 -20.94 -36.13
CA ASN A 608 -11.30 -20.65 -36.69
C ASN A 608 -11.30 -20.46 -38.23
N ASN A 609 -10.16 -20.73 -38.90
CA ASN A 609 -9.89 -20.53 -40.33
C ASN A 609 -9.89 -19.08 -40.82
N ILE A 610 -9.77 -18.10 -39.93
CA ILE A 610 -9.55 -16.70 -40.32
C ILE A 610 -8.07 -16.53 -40.71
N PRO A 611 -7.75 -15.93 -41.87
CA PRO A 611 -6.36 -15.66 -42.24
C PRO A 611 -5.73 -14.62 -41.32
N VAL A 612 -4.45 -14.80 -41.01
CA VAL A 612 -3.63 -13.77 -40.34
C VAL A 612 -3.50 -12.56 -41.27
N GLY A 613 -3.57 -11.36 -40.70
CA GLY A 613 -3.36 -10.11 -41.44
C GLY A 613 -1.99 -10.05 -42.12
N PRO A 614 -1.86 -9.38 -43.28
CA PRO A 614 -0.56 -9.27 -43.95
C PRO A 614 0.37 -8.34 -43.17
N CYS A 615 1.61 -8.76 -42.99
CA CYS A 615 2.65 -7.92 -42.41
C CYS A 615 2.96 -6.70 -43.27
N THR A 616 2.91 -5.52 -42.66
CA THR A 616 3.17 -4.24 -43.35
C THR A 616 4.63 -4.06 -43.77
N TYR A 617 5.56 -4.75 -43.09
CA TYR A 617 7.00 -4.68 -43.36
C TYR A 617 7.59 -5.98 -43.92
N ALA A 618 6.78 -6.93 -44.41
CA ALA A 618 7.27 -8.19 -44.98
C ALA A 618 8.52 -7.94 -45.84
N ILE A 619 9.67 -8.43 -45.38
CA ILE A 619 10.95 -8.01 -45.93
C ILE A 619 11.18 -8.78 -47.20
N LEU A 620 10.73 -8.18 -48.30
CA LEU A 620 11.10 -8.62 -49.63
C LEU A 620 12.58 -8.29 -49.86
N PRO A 621 13.33 -9.20 -50.52
CA PRO A 621 14.77 -9.07 -50.69
C PRO A 621 15.15 -7.77 -51.41
N LYS A 622 16.00 -6.95 -50.79
CA LYS A 622 16.55 -5.74 -51.42
C LYS A 622 17.76 -6.11 -52.26
N ILE A 623 17.72 -5.80 -53.56
CA ILE A 623 18.86 -5.95 -54.45
C ILE A 623 19.69 -4.66 -54.40
N GLY A 624 20.78 -4.68 -53.63
CA GLY A 624 21.79 -3.61 -53.55
C GLY A 624 21.55 -2.57 -52.44
N GLY A 625 22.54 -2.42 -51.54
CA GLY A 625 22.58 -1.46 -50.42
C GLY A 625 23.53 -1.93 -49.31
N GLU A 626 23.80 -1.08 -48.30
CA GLU A 626 24.41 -1.54 -47.04
C GLU A 626 23.41 -2.43 -46.29
N ALA A 627 23.74 -3.71 -46.12
CA ALA A 627 22.89 -4.71 -45.48
C ALA A 627 23.44 -5.09 -44.09
N GLU A 628 22.54 -5.27 -43.13
CA GLU A 628 22.85 -5.79 -41.79
C GLU A 628 23.06 -7.30 -41.83
N ALA A 629 22.39 -7.97 -42.79
CA ALA A 629 22.55 -9.38 -43.09
C ALA A 629 22.40 -9.67 -44.60
N LYS A 630 23.21 -10.58 -45.12
CA LYS A 630 23.11 -11.17 -46.46
C LYS A 630 22.80 -12.65 -46.35
N VAL A 631 21.69 -13.08 -46.94
CA VAL A 631 21.28 -14.49 -46.99
C VAL A 631 21.51 -15.05 -48.39
N THR A 632 22.32 -16.10 -48.50
CA THR A 632 22.57 -16.80 -49.76
C THR A 632 21.82 -18.12 -49.77
N ILE A 633 20.93 -18.30 -50.73
CA ILE A 633 20.02 -19.45 -50.84
C ILE A 633 20.39 -20.26 -52.08
N TYR A 634 20.83 -21.49 -51.87
CA TYR A 634 21.09 -22.47 -52.92
C TYR A 634 19.89 -23.38 -53.09
N ILE A 635 19.41 -23.54 -54.33
CA ILE A 635 18.26 -24.39 -54.65
C ILE A 635 18.64 -25.36 -55.76
N ASN A 636 18.46 -26.66 -55.53
CA ASN A 636 18.67 -27.71 -56.52
C ASN A 636 17.65 -28.84 -56.35
N SER A 637 17.82 -29.95 -57.08
CA SER A 637 16.89 -31.08 -57.06
C SER A 637 16.87 -31.88 -55.75
N GLU A 638 17.83 -31.65 -54.85
CA GLU A 638 17.96 -32.33 -53.55
C GLU A 638 17.46 -31.47 -52.37
N GLY A 639 17.18 -30.18 -52.58
CA GLY A 639 16.59 -29.32 -51.55
C GLY A 639 17.02 -27.86 -51.61
N ILE A 640 16.89 -27.19 -50.47
CA ILE A 640 17.24 -25.78 -50.26
C ILE A 640 18.30 -25.67 -49.16
N THR A 641 19.41 -25.01 -49.43
CA THR A 641 20.46 -24.74 -48.44
C THR A 641 20.67 -23.24 -48.30
N THR A 642 20.78 -22.76 -47.07
CA THR A 642 20.87 -21.33 -46.75
C THR A 642 22.10 -21.01 -45.91
N TYR A 643 22.80 -19.96 -46.31
CA TYR A 643 23.93 -19.37 -45.59
C TYR A 643 23.60 -17.93 -45.21
N LEU A 644 24.12 -17.50 -44.07
CA LEU A 644 23.86 -16.18 -43.51
C LEU A 644 25.21 -15.50 -43.22
N GLU A 645 25.40 -14.33 -43.81
CA GLU A 645 26.44 -13.38 -43.43
C GLU A 645 25.76 -12.24 -42.66
N SER A 646 26.06 -12.05 -41.38
CA SER A 646 25.38 -11.05 -40.55
C SER A 646 26.37 -10.23 -39.72
N THR A 647 26.10 -8.94 -39.57
CA THR A 647 26.85 -8.04 -38.67
C THR A 647 26.45 -8.18 -37.20
N VAL A 648 25.34 -8.86 -36.93
CA VAL A 648 24.80 -9.11 -35.58
C VAL A 648 24.41 -10.57 -35.40
N ALA A 649 24.37 -11.03 -34.15
CA ALA A 649 23.93 -12.38 -33.83
C ALA A 649 22.43 -12.58 -34.11
N ILE A 650 22.08 -13.71 -34.72
CA ILE A 650 20.71 -14.07 -35.11
C ILE A 650 20.18 -15.20 -34.26
N ARG A 651 18.99 -14.99 -33.72
CA ARG A 651 18.33 -15.85 -32.75
C ARG A 651 17.23 -16.72 -33.35
N GLY A 652 16.63 -16.26 -34.45
CA GLY A 652 15.65 -17.04 -35.19
C GLY A 652 15.47 -16.53 -36.60
N ALA A 653 14.94 -17.41 -37.45
CA ALA A 653 14.66 -17.12 -38.85
C ALA A 653 13.30 -17.69 -39.26
N GLN A 654 12.53 -16.89 -39.99
CA GLN A 654 11.32 -17.32 -40.72
C GLN A 654 11.54 -17.08 -42.20
N ILE A 655 11.33 -18.12 -43.01
CA ILE A 655 11.53 -18.05 -44.45
C ILE A 655 10.35 -18.71 -45.17
N GLU A 656 9.76 -17.99 -46.12
CA GLU A 656 8.64 -18.45 -46.94
C GLU A 656 9.07 -18.53 -48.42
N PHE A 657 8.97 -19.73 -48.99
CA PHE A 657 9.27 -19.99 -50.40
C PHE A 657 7.98 -20.27 -51.16
N ALA A 658 7.81 -19.66 -52.34
CA ALA A 658 6.69 -19.92 -53.23
C ALA A 658 7.11 -20.74 -54.46
N ASN A 659 6.14 -21.37 -55.12
CA ASN A 659 6.32 -22.28 -56.27
C ASN A 659 7.20 -23.52 -55.94
N VAL A 660 7.10 -24.02 -54.71
CA VAL A 660 7.84 -25.21 -54.28
C VAL A 660 7.15 -26.48 -54.79
N ASN A 661 7.55 -26.94 -55.97
CA ASN A 661 7.00 -28.11 -56.67
C ASN A 661 7.63 -29.45 -56.20
N GLY A 662 7.74 -29.62 -54.89
CA GLY A 662 8.35 -30.79 -54.24
C GLY A 662 7.52 -31.27 -53.06
N ASP A 663 7.75 -32.52 -52.62
CA ASP A 663 7.14 -33.08 -51.41
C ASP A 663 8.16 -33.06 -50.27
N PRO A 664 8.04 -32.13 -49.30
CA PRO A 664 8.88 -32.04 -48.12
C PRO A 664 8.42 -33.00 -47.01
N THR A 665 7.46 -33.90 -47.25
CA THR A 665 7.00 -34.85 -46.22
C THR A 665 8.17 -35.64 -45.65
N GLY A 666 8.39 -35.51 -44.35
CA GLY A 666 9.50 -36.16 -43.64
C GLY A 666 10.84 -35.41 -43.73
N MET A 667 10.87 -34.21 -44.32
CA MET A 667 12.02 -33.31 -44.26
C MET A 667 12.36 -33.02 -42.80
N VAL A 668 13.66 -33.01 -42.49
CA VAL A 668 14.20 -32.52 -41.23
C VAL A 668 15.10 -31.34 -41.57
N ILE A 669 14.74 -30.17 -41.06
CA ILE A 669 15.54 -28.96 -41.26
C ILE A 669 16.76 -29.03 -40.34
N ASN A 670 17.95 -29.13 -40.93
CA ASN A 670 19.20 -29.07 -40.20
C ASN A 670 19.59 -27.59 -40.04
N THR A 671 19.67 -27.07 -38.82
CA THR A 671 19.94 -25.64 -38.58
C THR A 671 20.82 -25.40 -37.35
N GLU A 672 21.64 -24.35 -37.39
CA GLU A 672 22.40 -23.87 -36.21
C GLU A 672 21.49 -23.22 -35.15
N LEU A 673 20.31 -22.73 -35.56
CA LEU A 673 19.34 -22.05 -34.70
C LEU A 673 18.56 -22.99 -33.77
N GLY A 674 18.98 -24.24 -33.59
CA GLY A 674 18.34 -25.20 -32.69
C GLY A 674 17.38 -26.15 -33.39
N GLN A 675 16.09 -25.81 -33.48
CA GLN A 675 15.08 -26.66 -34.12
C GLN A 675 14.46 -25.95 -35.32
N GLY A 676 14.20 -26.73 -36.38
CA GLY A 676 13.49 -26.26 -37.56
C GLY A 676 12.10 -26.90 -37.68
N TYR A 677 11.11 -26.06 -37.98
CA TYR A 677 9.73 -26.44 -38.23
C TYR A 677 9.33 -25.98 -39.62
N TYR A 678 8.40 -26.67 -40.25
CA TYR A 678 7.87 -26.27 -41.55
C TYR A 678 6.42 -26.69 -41.72
N LEU A 679 5.77 -26.01 -42.65
CA LEU A 679 4.50 -26.43 -43.21
C LEU A 679 4.47 -26.04 -44.68
N GLN A 680 4.00 -26.97 -45.52
CA GLN A 680 3.71 -26.67 -46.91
C GLN A 680 2.18 -26.59 -47.11
N VAL A 681 1.72 -25.51 -47.72
CA VAL A 681 0.31 -25.29 -48.08
C VAL A 681 0.23 -24.99 -49.58
N GLY A 682 -0.16 -25.99 -50.37
CA GLY A 682 -0.03 -25.92 -51.83
C GLY A 682 1.44 -25.81 -52.23
N ASP A 683 1.78 -24.77 -52.99
CA ASP A 683 3.15 -24.54 -53.47
C ASP A 683 3.95 -23.57 -52.57
N LEU A 684 3.38 -23.14 -51.43
CA LEU A 684 4.04 -22.29 -50.43
C LEU A 684 4.65 -23.16 -49.32
N LEU A 685 5.95 -23.05 -49.11
CA LEU A 685 6.68 -23.67 -48.01
C LEU A 685 7.08 -22.60 -46.98
N ARG A 686 6.50 -22.66 -45.79
CA ARG A 686 6.91 -21.82 -44.65
C ARG A 686 7.82 -22.60 -43.73
N THR A 687 8.86 -21.94 -43.26
CA THR A 687 9.85 -22.54 -42.35
C THR A 687 10.15 -21.60 -41.19
N LEU A 688 10.32 -22.16 -40.00
CA LEU A 688 10.70 -21.48 -38.76
C LEU A 688 11.92 -22.17 -38.18
N GLN A 689 12.98 -21.43 -37.87
CA GLN A 689 14.19 -21.95 -37.22
C GLN A 689 14.44 -21.14 -35.93
N TYR A 690 14.37 -21.80 -34.78
CA TYR A 690 14.63 -21.18 -33.47
C TYR A 690 14.88 -22.25 -32.39
N ASP A 691 15.48 -21.84 -31.27
CA ASP A 691 15.76 -22.73 -30.14
C ASP A 691 14.77 -22.50 -29.00
N ARG A 692 13.98 -23.53 -28.69
CA ARG A 692 13.01 -23.52 -27.58
C ARG A 692 13.66 -23.40 -26.21
N LEU A 693 14.94 -23.69 -26.09
CA LEU A 693 15.69 -23.52 -24.84
C LEU A 693 16.45 -22.18 -24.78
N ALA A 694 16.39 -21.37 -25.85
CA ALA A 694 17.13 -20.12 -26.00
C ALA A 694 18.64 -20.22 -25.77
N GLN A 695 19.26 -21.39 -26.03
CA GLN A 695 20.69 -21.62 -25.83
C GLN A 695 21.49 -21.46 -27.12
N LYS A 696 20.86 -21.68 -28.28
CA LYS A 696 21.49 -21.63 -29.59
C LYS A 696 21.08 -20.38 -30.37
N TYR A 697 22.06 -19.81 -31.06
CA TYR A 697 21.95 -18.68 -31.96
C TYR A 697 23.11 -18.74 -32.97
N ILE A 698 23.01 -18.00 -34.07
CA ILE A 698 24.09 -17.82 -35.05
C ILE A 698 24.86 -16.55 -34.65
N GLU A 699 26.17 -16.65 -34.48
CA GLU A 699 27.04 -15.50 -34.18
C GLU A 699 27.14 -14.52 -35.37
N ALA A 700 27.64 -13.31 -35.11
CA ALA A 700 27.93 -12.36 -36.18
C ALA A 700 29.11 -12.88 -37.04
N GLY A 701 28.95 -12.87 -38.36
CA GLY A 701 29.90 -13.43 -39.32
C GLY A 701 29.20 -14.20 -40.45
N GLU A 702 29.99 -14.97 -41.20
CA GLU A 702 29.50 -15.91 -42.23
C GLU A 702 29.29 -17.30 -41.62
N HIS A 703 28.04 -17.78 -41.63
CA HIS A 703 27.64 -19.04 -41.01
C HIS A 703 26.70 -19.85 -41.90
N PHE A 704 26.69 -21.16 -41.68
CA PHE A 704 25.65 -22.03 -42.18
C PHE A 704 24.36 -21.76 -41.39
N MET A 705 23.24 -21.51 -42.07
CA MET A 705 21.98 -21.20 -41.39
C MET A 705 21.08 -22.42 -41.32
N ALA A 706 20.70 -22.97 -42.48
CA ALA A 706 19.84 -24.14 -42.54
C ALA A 706 19.98 -24.93 -43.85
N ASP A 707 19.84 -26.24 -43.76
CA ASP A 707 19.70 -27.17 -44.87
C ASP A 707 18.34 -27.88 -44.79
N MET A 708 17.61 -27.86 -45.90
CA MET A 708 16.23 -28.32 -46.04
C MET A 708 16.19 -29.38 -47.15
N PRO A 709 16.54 -30.64 -46.84
CA PRO A 709 16.69 -31.69 -47.85
C PRO A 709 15.33 -32.29 -48.23
N PHE A 710 14.92 -32.09 -49.47
CA PHE A 710 13.75 -32.74 -50.07
C PHE A 710 13.79 -32.62 -51.61
N ARG A 711 13.06 -33.49 -52.30
CA ARG A 711 13.07 -33.53 -53.77
C ARG A 711 12.29 -32.35 -54.35
N ILE A 712 12.97 -31.53 -55.16
CA ILE A 712 12.36 -30.41 -55.91
C ILE A 712 12.38 -30.73 -57.40
N SER A 713 11.20 -30.74 -58.02
CA SER A 713 11.06 -31.10 -59.44
C SER A 713 11.59 -30.01 -60.38
N ASN A 714 11.28 -28.74 -60.07
CA ASN A 714 11.67 -27.57 -60.86
C ASN A 714 12.36 -26.52 -59.96
N PRO A 715 13.65 -26.68 -59.63
CA PRO A 715 14.37 -25.76 -58.75
C PRO A 715 14.32 -24.30 -59.20
N GLU A 716 14.39 -24.06 -60.51
CA GLU A 716 14.42 -22.72 -61.12
C GLU A 716 13.11 -21.93 -60.98
N GLU A 717 11.99 -22.58 -60.66
CA GLU A 717 10.69 -21.92 -60.47
C GLU A 717 10.48 -21.43 -59.03
N VAL A 718 11.27 -21.93 -58.09
CA VAL A 718 11.16 -21.57 -56.67
C VAL A 718 11.55 -20.11 -56.47
N THR A 719 10.70 -19.38 -55.76
CA THR A 719 10.89 -17.96 -55.43
C THR A 719 10.85 -17.75 -53.93
N LEU A 720 11.44 -16.65 -53.45
CA LEU A 720 11.36 -16.23 -52.06
C LEU A 720 10.22 -15.22 -51.90
N ASP A 721 9.28 -15.52 -51.01
CA ASP A 721 8.13 -14.66 -50.72
C ASP A 721 8.34 -13.80 -49.46
N LYS A 722 9.02 -14.35 -48.45
CA LYS A 722 9.31 -13.62 -47.21
C LYS A 722 10.57 -14.14 -46.53
N ILE A 723 11.32 -13.22 -45.93
CA ILE A 723 12.38 -13.55 -44.96
C ILE A 723 12.31 -12.61 -43.74
N ILE A 724 12.37 -13.17 -42.53
CA ILE A 724 12.45 -12.43 -41.28
C ILE A 724 13.60 -13.02 -40.48
N LEU A 725 14.50 -12.16 -40.02
CA LEU A 725 15.60 -12.53 -39.12
C LEU A 725 15.46 -11.73 -37.83
N VAL A 726 15.50 -12.42 -36.69
CA VAL A 726 15.40 -11.82 -35.36
C VAL A 726 16.76 -11.86 -34.68
N ASN A 727 17.23 -10.71 -34.21
CA ASN A 727 18.51 -10.61 -33.49
C ASN A 727 18.37 -10.99 -32.00
N MET A 728 19.48 -10.98 -31.26
CA MET A 728 19.49 -11.27 -29.83
C MET A 728 18.75 -10.23 -28.97
N ASP A 729 18.59 -9.00 -29.46
CA ASP A 729 17.90 -7.90 -28.78
C ASP A 729 16.38 -7.87 -29.08
N ARG A 730 15.82 -8.96 -29.62
CA ARG A 730 14.40 -9.09 -30.01
C ARG A 730 13.96 -8.06 -31.05
N GLN A 731 14.79 -7.81 -32.04
CA GLN A 731 14.47 -6.91 -33.14
C GLN A 731 14.55 -7.65 -34.47
N ILE A 732 13.58 -7.35 -35.33
CA ILE A 732 13.58 -7.80 -36.72
C ILE A 732 14.57 -6.94 -37.51
N LEU A 733 15.49 -7.60 -38.22
CA LEU A 733 16.42 -6.90 -39.11
C LEU A 733 15.71 -6.37 -40.34
N THR A 734 15.85 -5.08 -40.64
CA THR A 734 15.13 -4.41 -41.74
C THR A 734 15.96 -4.21 -43.02
N LYS A 735 17.27 -4.48 -42.94
CA LYS A 735 18.23 -4.36 -44.04
C LYS A 735 18.81 -5.72 -44.42
N ILE A 736 17.98 -6.58 -45.00
CA ILE A 736 18.36 -7.91 -45.46
C ILE A 736 18.59 -7.88 -46.98
N GLN A 737 19.76 -8.36 -47.41
CA GLN A 737 20.05 -8.69 -48.81
C GLN A 737 19.86 -10.19 -49.01
N VAL A 738 19.28 -10.59 -50.14
CA VAL A 738 19.18 -12.03 -50.50
C VAL A 738 19.79 -12.26 -51.87
N GLU A 739 20.52 -13.36 -51.98
CA GLU A 739 21.05 -13.90 -53.24
C GLU A 739 20.53 -15.32 -53.43
N MET A 740 19.83 -15.58 -54.54
CA MET A 740 19.35 -16.92 -54.90
C MET A 740 20.23 -17.52 -56.00
N ILE A 741 20.71 -18.74 -55.76
CA ILE A 741 21.59 -19.48 -56.68
C ILE A 741 20.94 -20.83 -56.99
N TYR A 742 20.55 -21.04 -58.24
CA TYR A 742 20.04 -22.33 -58.70
C TYR A 742 21.22 -23.25 -59.02
N GLY A 743 21.56 -24.13 -58.08
CA GLY A 743 22.76 -24.97 -58.16
C GLY A 743 23.14 -25.61 -56.82
N ASN A 744 24.31 -26.26 -56.80
CA ASN A 744 24.80 -26.92 -55.61
C ASN A 744 25.45 -25.90 -54.65
N PRO A 745 25.20 -26.01 -53.32
CA PRO A 745 25.91 -25.21 -52.34
C PRO A 745 27.41 -25.57 -52.32
N PRO A 746 28.26 -24.67 -51.79
CA PRO A 746 29.64 -25.03 -51.44
C PRO A 746 29.65 -26.23 -50.48
N ALA A 747 30.73 -27.02 -50.53
CA ALA A 747 30.88 -28.16 -49.63
C ALA A 747 30.83 -27.70 -48.16
N LEU A 748 29.96 -28.33 -47.36
CA LEU A 748 29.85 -28.06 -45.92
C LEU A 748 31.24 -28.17 -45.26
N PRO A 749 31.65 -27.21 -44.41
CA PRO A 749 32.89 -27.30 -43.66
C PRO A 749 32.94 -28.59 -42.82
N LEU A 750 34.09 -29.26 -42.78
CA LEU A 750 34.28 -30.57 -42.15
C LEU A 750 34.08 -30.59 -40.61
N ASP A 751 33.99 -29.42 -39.96
CA ASP A 751 33.97 -29.26 -38.50
C ASP A 751 32.59 -28.86 -37.97
N TYR A 752 31.53 -29.61 -38.33
CA TYR A 752 30.21 -29.42 -37.74
C TYR A 752 29.78 -30.66 -36.93
N ILE A 753 29.58 -30.46 -35.62
CA ILE A 753 29.02 -31.47 -34.72
C ILE A 753 27.49 -31.32 -34.76
N LEU A 754 26.83 -32.30 -35.38
CA LEU A 754 25.38 -32.45 -35.36
C LEU A 754 24.92 -32.83 -33.94
N TRP A 755 24.08 -32.00 -33.33
CA TRP A 755 23.48 -32.28 -32.02
C TRP A 755 21.97 -32.50 -32.16
N GLN A 756 21.55 -33.74 -32.40
CA GLN A 756 20.19 -34.16 -32.11
C GLN A 756 20.17 -35.62 -31.63
N ASN A 757 19.73 -35.81 -30.39
CA ASN A 757 19.17 -37.06 -29.90
C ASN A 757 17.97 -36.62 -29.06
N PHE A 758 16.73 -36.79 -29.55
CA PHE A 758 15.56 -37.27 -28.79
C PHE A 758 14.32 -37.31 -29.72
N PRO A 759 13.43 -38.32 -29.60
CA PRO A 759 12.28 -38.48 -30.47
C PRO A 759 11.08 -37.59 -30.09
N ASN A 760 10.23 -37.34 -31.07
CA ASN A 760 8.98 -36.59 -30.99
C ASN A 760 8.03 -37.12 -29.88
N PRO A 761 7.63 -36.30 -28.88
CA PRO A 761 6.71 -36.74 -27.82
C PRO A 761 5.26 -36.97 -28.29
N PHE A 762 4.90 -36.57 -29.52
CA PHE A 762 3.56 -36.78 -30.11
C PHE A 762 3.51 -37.88 -31.17
N ASN A 763 4.64 -38.53 -31.49
CA ASN A 763 4.66 -39.75 -32.30
C ASN A 763 5.85 -40.66 -31.94
N PRO A 764 5.68 -41.64 -31.04
CA PRO A 764 6.77 -42.51 -30.59
C PRO A 764 7.23 -43.56 -31.62
N SER A 765 6.80 -43.47 -32.88
CA SER A 765 7.09 -44.44 -33.94
C SER A 765 8.01 -43.93 -35.06
N THR A 766 8.36 -42.66 -35.08
CA THR A 766 9.36 -42.11 -36.01
C THR A 766 10.74 -42.21 -35.35
N THR A 767 11.55 -43.14 -35.84
CA THR A 767 12.97 -43.33 -35.49
C THR A 767 13.84 -42.19 -35.98
#